data_AF-A0A354UQM7-F1
#
_entry.id   AF-A0A354UQM7-F1
#
_cell.length_a   1.000
_cell.length_b   1.000
_cell.length_c   1.000
_cell.angle_alpha   90.00
_cell.angle_beta   90.00
_cell.angle_gamma   90.00
#
_symmetry.space_group_name_H-M   'P 1'
#
loop_
_entity.id
_entity.type
_entity.pdbx_description
1 polymer ?
#
loop_
_entity_poly.entity_id
_entity_poly.type
_entity_poly.pdbx_seq_one_letter_code
_entity_poly.pdbx_strand_id
1 'polypeptide(L)'
;GEVSPSGRLPDTWAYEMESAPSYYNFGDYTYLTESGEVIMGPAFNDKTSAVKYVHYEESIYIGYRWYETANAENVKLTNIGNFQYNNTTYEDADRKFTYDGDKVVGAEQKNFDFSNYNSIVQYAFGSGLSYANFKMEFDGAPAYDAKTNNFTFKVKVTNTSDTYTAKTPVMLYVEQPYDKTEGIEKSKVVLAQFEKTADIAPGKSAIVTLTVNRDELASFDYKTEKAYVLSKGTYKFYLDYGKYGSHCWAETADSDNVLSWEYSLGEKIVFKGDKKRDSDLISATNQFDSVNIGDGAYKPETDDLTRADFAGTFPKSYAESIAKNVPDAATQKRINDSVDGAVLEGYDATTYKYTGEFADSNGNYKDPDGKTALETGKDNGLTIADVTGLGYNDEKWDKLIAQMSAADLTRLIGFCGWSNPSIRSIGKNAAIDMDGCHGLHDLVTGIDANCYATTPITSATFDKDLAFEFGATYGDECVANGVSGMYGFSMNMHRSPFGGRAFEYYSEDGFMAGTMAAAVTSGIQSKGVAVYSKHYAVNDQETNRSTLRTWASEQAMRELYLRPFEIVTKTATTSSKVLSGGTGFMTGMNFIGTGHCSANYPLLTVLPRNEWGFEGRIVTDAEAFTSVSAAVRAGADMMLVPFAVSFDSVQGMDNTKGYGLNKIQEAAKHQLFVFANTSGAHIESNMGMGWVAIPVILSVILAAGAVCAIIWMVIPAFFFKKKD
;
A
#
# COMPACT_ATOMS: atom_id res chain seq x y z
N GLY A 1 25.15 18.53 -22.12
CA GLY A 1 25.16 17.08 -21.90
C GLY A 1 26.36 16.67 -21.09
N GLU A 2 26.58 17.29 -19.93
CA GLU A 2 27.58 16.82 -18.97
C GLU A 2 27.18 15.46 -18.39
N VAL A 3 25.88 15.27 -18.16
CA VAL A 3 25.24 13.98 -17.90
C VAL A 3 24.26 13.69 -19.04
N SER A 4 24.30 12.48 -19.58
CA SER A 4 23.35 12.01 -20.60
C SER A 4 22.04 11.56 -19.94
N PRO A 5 20.87 12.00 -20.44
CA PRO A 5 19.59 11.49 -19.97
C PRO A 5 19.53 9.97 -20.10
N SER A 6 19.00 9.33 -19.07
CA SER A 6 18.86 7.87 -18.97
C SER A 6 17.63 7.44 -18.19
N GLY A 7 16.72 8.38 -17.92
CA GLY A 7 15.48 8.11 -17.22
C GLY A 7 14.43 7.49 -18.15
N ARG A 8 13.51 6.72 -17.58
CA ARG A 8 12.38 6.08 -18.27
C ARG A 8 11.09 6.39 -17.53
N LEU A 9 9.96 6.39 -18.22
CA LEU A 9 8.68 6.63 -17.59
C LEU A 9 8.29 5.46 -16.65
N PRO A 10 7.94 5.72 -15.39
CA PRO A 10 7.43 4.69 -14.49
C PRO A 10 5.92 4.45 -14.68
N ASP A 11 5.26 5.17 -15.59
CA ASP A 11 3.82 5.10 -15.86
C ASP A 11 3.53 5.21 -17.35
N THR A 12 2.36 4.72 -17.75
CA THR A 12 1.84 4.85 -19.12
C THR A 12 1.08 6.17 -19.27
N TRP A 13 1.36 6.88 -20.37
CA TRP A 13 0.71 8.14 -20.71
C TRP A 13 -0.20 7.95 -21.93
N ALA A 14 -1.50 7.96 -21.71
CA ALA A 14 -2.52 7.92 -22.76
C ALA A 14 -2.93 9.34 -23.21
N TYR A 15 -3.40 9.47 -24.45
CA TYR A 15 -3.94 10.75 -24.95
C TYR A 15 -5.23 11.15 -24.26
N GLU A 16 -6.07 10.16 -23.91
CA GLU A 16 -7.39 10.36 -23.32
C GLU A 16 -7.56 9.45 -22.11
N MET A 17 -7.87 10.01 -20.95
CA MET A 17 -7.94 9.26 -19.69
C MET A 17 -9.16 8.33 -19.64
N GLU A 18 -10.20 8.65 -20.40
CA GLU A 18 -11.41 7.84 -20.57
C GLU A 18 -11.14 6.48 -21.22
N SER A 19 -9.96 6.29 -21.82
CA SER A 19 -9.51 5.00 -22.34
C SER A 19 -9.02 4.03 -21.25
N ALA A 20 -8.84 4.50 -20.01
CA ALA A 20 -8.52 3.64 -18.86
C ALA A 20 -9.79 3.18 -18.13
N PRO A 21 -9.91 1.89 -17.75
CA PRO A 21 -11.05 1.41 -16.98
C PRO A 21 -11.14 2.04 -15.57
N SER A 22 -9.99 2.35 -14.94
CA SER A 22 -9.96 2.98 -13.61
C SER A 22 -10.57 4.38 -13.58
N TYR A 23 -10.71 5.05 -14.74
CA TYR A 23 -11.32 6.38 -14.86
C TYR A 23 -12.77 6.40 -14.34
N TYR A 24 -13.54 5.36 -14.66
CA TYR A 24 -14.96 5.26 -14.28
C TYR A 24 -15.17 4.84 -12.84
N ASN A 25 -14.11 4.41 -12.16
CA ASN A 25 -14.15 3.88 -10.81
C ASN A 25 -13.22 4.68 -9.88
N PHE A 26 -13.13 5.98 -10.11
CA PHE A 26 -12.36 6.92 -9.32
C PHE A 26 -13.19 8.19 -9.12
N GLY A 27 -13.44 8.62 -7.89
CA GLY A 27 -14.21 9.81 -7.59
C GLY A 27 -14.97 9.75 -6.26
N ASP A 28 -16.02 10.55 -6.17
CA ASP A 28 -16.79 10.75 -4.93
C ASP A 28 -18.14 10.03 -5.00
N TYR A 29 -18.14 8.71 -4.79
CA TYR A 29 -19.37 7.91 -4.73
C TYR A 29 -19.85 7.74 -3.31
N THR A 30 -21.15 7.90 -3.09
CA THR A 30 -21.77 7.88 -1.76
C THR A 30 -22.78 6.74 -1.66
N TYR A 31 -22.70 5.93 -0.61
CA TYR A 31 -23.69 4.90 -0.37
C TYR A 31 -25.02 5.49 0.12
N LEU A 32 -26.11 4.87 -0.33
CA LEU A 32 -27.48 5.17 0.06
C LEU A 32 -28.15 3.93 0.68
N THR A 33 -29.11 4.16 1.57
CA THR A 33 -30.06 3.14 2.02
C THR A 33 -31.05 2.78 0.91
N GLU A 34 -31.83 1.72 1.09
CA GLU A 34 -32.94 1.38 0.18
C GLU A 34 -33.99 2.51 0.08
N SER A 35 -34.11 3.35 1.11
CA SER A 35 -34.99 4.54 1.11
C SER A 35 -34.38 5.75 0.39
N GLY A 36 -33.14 5.66 -0.09
CA GLY A 36 -32.42 6.75 -0.75
C GLY A 36 -31.76 7.75 0.21
N GLU A 37 -31.63 7.42 1.49
CA GLU A 37 -30.96 8.26 2.49
C GLU A 37 -29.45 7.98 2.49
N VAL A 38 -28.63 9.01 2.73
CA VAL A 38 -27.17 8.85 2.80
C VAL A 38 -26.81 7.95 3.99
N ILE A 39 -26.01 6.91 3.72
CA ILE A 39 -25.43 6.11 4.80
C ILE A 39 -24.34 6.93 5.47
N MET A 40 -24.55 7.20 6.75
CA MET A 40 -23.56 7.87 7.61
C MET A 40 -22.71 6.81 8.31
N GLY A 41 -21.42 7.07 8.44
CA GLY A 41 -20.49 6.14 9.05
C GLY A 41 -19.39 6.87 9.80
N PRO A 42 -18.53 6.11 10.48
CA PRO A 42 -17.47 6.69 11.30
C PRO A 42 -16.50 7.49 10.42
N ALA A 43 -16.37 8.76 10.76
CA ALA A 43 -15.22 9.61 10.50
C ALA A 43 -15.10 10.53 11.72
N PHE A 44 -13.88 10.81 12.18
CA PHE A 44 -13.63 11.79 13.23
C PHE A 44 -14.55 11.67 14.48
N ASN A 45 -14.69 10.46 15.04
CA ASN A 45 -15.36 10.15 16.31
C ASN A 45 -16.88 10.40 16.42
N ASP A 46 -17.61 10.82 15.37
CA ASP A 46 -19.02 11.22 15.54
C ASP A 46 -20.07 10.60 14.58
N LYS A 47 -19.73 9.63 13.73
CA LYS A 47 -20.65 9.01 12.75
C LYS A 47 -21.43 10.05 11.91
N THR A 48 -20.85 11.22 11.62
CA THR A 48 -21.52 12.31 10.87
C THR A 48 -21.07 12.45 9.42
N SER A 49 -20.21 11.56 8.92
CA SER A 49 -19.72 11.65 7.55
C SER A 49 -20.38 10.62 6.63
N ALA A 50 -20.66 11.05 5.41
CA ALA A 50 -21.19 10.20 4.36
C ALA A 50 -20.20 9.08 4.04
N VAL A 51 -20.67 7.83 4.03
CA VAL A 51 -19.86 6.67 3.68
C VAL A 51 -19.64 6.66 2.17
N LYS A 52 -18.38 6.57 1.77
CA LYS A 52 -17.97 6.58 0.37
C LYS A 52 -17.53 5.21 -0.08
N TYR A 53 -17.56 4.97 -1.40
CA TYR A 53 -17.12 3.71 -1.98
C TYR A 53 -16.38 3.92 -3.30
N VAL A 54 -15.57 2.93 -3.67
CA VAL A 54 -15.04 2.72 -5.02
C VAL A 54 -14.90 1.21 -5.27
N HIS A 55 -15.19 0.78 -6.50
CA HIS A 55 -15.06 -0.61 -6.94
C HIS A 55 -13.92 -0.70 -7.94
N TYR A 56 -12.83 -1.41 -7.62
CA TYR A 56 -11.67 -1.56 -8.50
C TYR A 56 -11.96 -2.64 -9.57
N GLU A 57 -12.99 -2.37 -10.38
CA GLU A 57 -13.49 -3.26 -11.43
C GLU A 57 -12.41 -3.57 -12.48
N GLU A 58 -11.42 -2.69 -12.66
CA GLU A 58 -10.31 -2.95 -13.58
C GLU A 58 -9.43 -4.13 -13.16
N SER A 59 -9.55 -4.63 -11.92
CA SER A 59 -8.81 -5.77 -11.41
C SER A 59 -7.29 -5.57 -11.59
N ILE A 60 -6.58 -6.50 -12.24
CA ILE A 60 -5.15 -6.38 -12.50
C ILE A 60 -4.79 -5.43 -13.66
N TYR A 61 -5.78 -4.93 -14.40
CA TYR A 61 -5.59 -4.19 -15.65
C TYR A 61 -5.53 -2.67 -15.39
N ILE A 62 -4.46 -2.24 -14.72
CA ILE A 62 -4.07 -0.83 -14.60
C ILE A 62 -2.86 -0.51 -15.47
N GLY A 63 -2.76 0.73 -15.97
CA GLY A 63 -1.58 1.19 -16.71
C GLY A 63 -1.24 0.30 -17.91
N TYR A 64 0.03 -0.02 -18.08
CA TYR A 64 0.50 -0.85 -19.19
C TYR A 64 -0.12 -2.26 -19.20
N ARG A 65 -0.51 -2.82 -18.04
CA ARG A 65 -1.21 -4.11 -17.99
C ARG A 65 -2.55 -4.05 -18.73
N TRP A 66 -3.22 -2.90 -18.73
CA TRP A 66 -4.41 -2.66 -19.55
C TRP A 66 -4.05 -2.42 -21.01
N TYR A 67 -3.32 -1.34 -21.31
CA TYR A 67 -3.16 -0.86 -22.68
C TYR A 67 -2.51 -1.88 -23.61
N GLU A 68 -1.49 -2.58 -23.13
CA GLU A 68 -0.76 -3.59 -23.91
C GLU A 68 -1.62 -4.84 -24.13
N THR A 69 -2.40 -5.24 -23.12
CA THR A 69 -3.29 -6.40 -23.24
C THR A 69 -4.49 -6.08 -24.13
N ALA A 70 -5.10 -4.90 -23.98
CA ALA A 70 -6.19 -4.43 -24.83
C ALA A 70 -5.77 -4.35 -26.30
N ASN A 71 -4.55 -3.90 -26.59
CA ASN A 71 -3.99 -3.95 -27.94
C ASN A 71 -3.79 -5.38 -28.44
N ALA A 72 -3.19 -6.26 -27.64
CA ALA A 72 -2.97 -7.65 -28.02
C ALA A 72 -4.28 -8.41 -28.30
N GLU A 73 -5.36 -8.09 -27.59
CA GLU A 73 -6.70 -8.64 -27.80
C GLU A 73 -7.53 -7.86 -28.85
N ASN A 74 -6.95 -6.83 -29.49
CA ASN A 74 -7.62 -5.97 -30.48
C ASN A 74 -8.96 -5.37 -29.99
N VAL A 75 -8.99 -4.92 -28.73
CA VAL A 75 -10.19 -4.39 -28.09
C VAL A 75 -10.70 -3.16 -28.83
N LYS A 76 -12.03 -3.10 -29.00
CA LYS A 76 -12.74 -1.94 -29.54
C LYS A 76 -13.87 -1.59 -28.60
N LEU A 77 -13.82 -0.37 -28.07
CA LEU A 77 -14.85 0.17 -27.19
C LEU A 77 -15.68 1.18 -27.99
N THR A 78 -16.99 1.12 -27.83
CA THR A 78 -17.92 2.01 -28.53
C THR A 78 -18.92 2.61 -27.57
N ASN A 79 -19.28 3.89 -27.78
CA ASN A 79 -20.22 4.62 -26.93
C ASN A 79 -19.80 4.62 -25.45
N ILE A 80 -18.53 4.91 -25.19
CA ILE A 80 -18.02 5.11 -23.84
C ILE A 80 -18.25 6.58 -23.45
N GLY A 81 -18.96 6.83 -22.36
CA GLY A 81 -19.48 8.16 -22.02
C GLY A 81 -18.66 8.91 -20.99
N ASN A 82 -18.44 10.22 -21.19
CA ASN A 82 -17.83 11.13 -20.20
C ASN A 82 -18.78 12.26 -19.72
N PHE A 83 -18.56 12.69 -18.48
CA PHE A 83 -19.20 13.65 -17.60
C PHE A 83 -19.33 15.11 -18.07
N GLN A 84 -19.04 15.48 -19.33
CA GLN A 84 -19.15 16.88 -19.75
C GLN A 84 -20.62 17.34 -19.89
N TYR A 85 -21.26 17.62 -18.75
CA TYR A 85 -22.44 18.47 -18.69
C TYR A 85 -21.98 19.92 -18.61
N ASN A 86 -22.14 20.65 -19.72
CA ASN A 86 -22.15 22.12 -19.85
C ASN A 86 -21.76 22.95 -18.58
N ASN A 87 -20.49 22.97 -18.18
CA ASN A 87 -19.95 23.98 -17.25
C ASN A 87 -20.60 24.08 -15.85
N THR A 88 -21.23 23.02 -15.31
CA THR A 88 -21.75 23.03 -13.92
C THR A 88 -20.73 22.51 -12.92
N THR A 89 -20.56 23.22 -11.80
CA THR A 89 -19.68 22.85 -10.68
C THR A 89 -20.16 21.60 -9.94
N TYR A 90 -19.25 20.96 -9.21
CA TYR A 90 -19.50 19.75 -8.40
C TYR A 90 -20.62 19.92 -7.36
N GLU A 91 -20.96 21.15 -6.99
CA GLU A 91 -21.93 21.46 -5.92
C GLU A 91 -23.40 21.43 -6.38
N ASP A 92 -23.70 21.50 -7.68
CA ASP A 92 -25.08 21.46 -8.22
C ASP A 92 -25.54 20.04 -8.61
N ALA A 93 -24.74 19.04 -8.25
CA ALA A 93 -24.77 17.71 -8.81
C ALA A 93 -25.56 16.70 -7.95
N ASP A 94 -26.84 16.98 -7.72
CA ASP A 94 -27.81 16.00 -7.22
C ASP A 94 -28.21 15.02 -8.37
N ARG A 95 -27.20 14.43 -9.04
CA ARG A 95 -27.27 14.00 -10.46
C ARG A 95 -28.20 12.81 -10.70
N LYS A 96 -29.42 13.12 -11.13
CA LYS A 96 -30.29 12.20 -11.87
C LYS A 96 -29.84 12.12 -13.33
N PHE A 97 -29.18 11.02 -13.71
CA PHE A 97 -28.89 10.74 -15.12
C PHE A 97 -30.15 10.21 -15.83
N THR A 98 -30.33 10.60 -17.10
CA THR A 98 -31.33 10.02 -18.00
C THR A 98 -30.63 9.26 -19.11
N TYR A 99 -31.17 8.10 -19.48
CA TYR A 99 -30.60 7.21 -20.50
C TYR A 99 -31.51 7.13 -21.74
N ASP A 100 -30.91 6.97 -22.93
CA ASP A 100 -31.57 6.59 -24.18
C ASP A 100 -30.88 5.33 -24.75
N GLY A 101 -31.41 4.15 -24.39
CA GLY A 101 -30.70 2.88 -24.56
C GLY A 101 -29.43 2.85 -23.70
N ASP A 102 -28.29 2.48 -24.29
CA ASP A 102 -26.98 2.46 -23.63
C ASP A 102 -26.34 3.86 -23.52
N LYS A 103 -27.01 4.93 -23.94
CA LYS A 103 -26.45 6.28 -24.00
C LYS A 103 -26.86 7.13 -22.80
N VAL A 104 -25.89 7.77 -22.15
CA VAL A 104 -26.15 8.82 -21.15
C VAL A 104 -26.51 10.12 -21.88
N VAL A 105 -27.72 10.62 -21.66
CA VAL A 105 -28.22 11.85 -22.30
C VAL A 105 -27.44 13.07 -21.81
N GLY A 106 -26.79 13.79 -22.72
CA GLY A 106 -26.02 15.02 -22.42
C GLY A 106 -24.52 14.81 -22.16
N ALA A 107 -24.01 13.57 -22.28
CA ALA A 107 -22.60 13.23 -22.19
C ALA A 107 -21.98 13.06 -23.59
N GLU A 108 -20.73 13.51 -23.79
CA GLU A 108 -19.95 13.17 -24.99
C GLU A 108 -19.66 11.65 -24.99
N GLN A 109 -19.83 11.03 -26.15
CA GLN A 109 -19.60 9.61 -26.36
C GLN A 109 -18.34 9.40 -27.20
N LYS A 110 -17.47 8.51 -26.75
CA LYS A 110 -16.18 8.22 -27.38
C LYS A 110 -16.07 6.76 -27.80
N ASN A 111 -15.23 6.54 -28.79
CA ASN A 111 -14.87 5.21 -29.27
C ASN A 111 -13.36 5.07 -29.19
N PHE A 112 -12.89 3.92 -28.73
CA PHE A 112 -11.46 3.61 -28.63
C PHE A 112 -11.17 2.35 -29.42
N ASP A 113 -10.22 2.41 -30.36
CA ASP A 113 -9.74 1.25 -31.11
C ASP A 113 -8.30 0.94 -30.68
N PHE A 114 -8.17 0.01 -29.73
CA PHE A 114 -6.88 -0.37 -29.17
C PHE A 114 -6.01 -1.16 -30.15
N SER A 115 -6.56 -1.64 -31.28
CA SER A 115 -5.72 -2.20 -32.36
C SER A 115 -4.77 -1.17 -32.96
N ASN A 116 -5.07 0.13 -32.82
CA ASN A 116 -4.18 1.23 -33.15
C ASN A 116 -3.57 1.85 -31.89
N TYR A 117 -2.62 1.14 -31.26
CA TYR A 117 -2.01 1.54 -29.99
C TYR A 117 -1.48 2.98 -29.98
N ASN A 118 -0.78 3.42 -31.04
CA ASN A 118 -0.21 4.77 -31.15
C ASN A 118 -1.24 5.90 -31.20
N SER A 119 -2.52 5.58 -31.42
CA SER A 119 -3.61 6.56 -31.31
C SER A 119 -4.17 6.68 -29.90
N ILE A 120 -3.86 5.72 -29.02
CA ILE A 120 -4.37 5.66 -27.64
C ILE A 120 -3.26 6.03 -26.65
N VAL A 121 -2.08 5.43 -26.79
CA VAL A 121 -0.94 5.64 -25.91
C VAL A 121 0.05 6.60 -26.55
N GLN A 122 0.35 7.69 -25.84
CA GLN A 122 1.34 8.68 -26.24
C GLN A 122 2.76 8.24 -25.86
N TYR A 123 2.93 7.74 -24.63
CA TYR A 123 4.18 7.16 -24.16
C TYR A 123 3.92 5.92 -23.30
N ALA A 124 4.48 4.79 -23.72
CA ALA A 124 4.38 3.54 -22.97
C ALA A 124 5.24 3.58 -21.70
N PHE A 125 4.86 2.80 -20.68
CA PHE A 125 5.70 2.54 -19.53
C PHE A 125 7.12 2.09 -19.96
N GLY A 126 8.14 2.60 -19.28
CA GLY A 126 9.54 2.32 -19.57
C GLY A 126 10.10 3.11 -20.77
N SER A 127 9.32 3.97 -21.42
CA SER A 127 9.81 4.80 -22.53
C SER A 127 10.79 5.85 -22.05
N GLY A 128 11.87 6.09 -22.81
CA GLY A 128 12.80 7.19 -22.55
C GLY A 128 13.93 7.25 -23.56
N LEU A 129 14.46 8.45 -23.81
CA LEU A 129 15.54 8.67 -24.77
C LEU A 129 16.86 8.97 -24.06
N SER A 130 17.95 8.82 -24.80
CA SER A 130 19.30 9.22 -24.40
C SER A 130 19.98 10.01 -25.51
N TYR A 131 21.07 10.70 -25.19
CA TYR A 131 21.98 11.25 -26.20
C TYR A 131 22.85 10.16 -26.83
N ALA A 132 22.91 8.98 -26.23
CA ALA A 132 23.61 7.82 -26.75
C ALA A 132 22.63 6.78 -27.35
N ASN A 133 23.14 5.94 -28.23
CA ASN A 133 22.44 4.76 -28.75
C ASN A 133 23.05 3.50 -28.14
N PHE A 134 22.24 2.46 -27.98
CA PHE A 134 22.66 1.22 -27.37
C PHE A 134 22.26 0.01 -28.22
N LYS A 135 23.13 -0.99 -28.25
CA LYS A 135 22.80 -2.34 -28.74
C LYS A 135 22.83 -3.29 -27.56
N MET A 136 21.86 -4.20 -27.48
CA MET A 136 21.84 -5.26 -26.47
C MET A 136 21.91 -6.63 -27.12
N GLU A 137 22.63 -7.55 -26.48
CA GLU A 137 22.74 -8.95 -26.90
C GLU A 137 22.78 -9.84 -25.64
N PHE A 138 22.22 -11.05 -25.72
CA PHE A 138 22.45 -12.03 -24.67
C PHE A 138 23.92 -12.47 -24.67
N ASP A 139 24.58 -12.39 -23.52
CA ASP A 139 25.92 -12.89 -23.29
C ASP A 139 25.86 -14.36 -22.84
N GLY A 140 25.76 -15.24 -23.83
CA GLY A 140 25.43 -16.66 -23.61
C GLY A 140 23.92 -16.90 -23.58
N ALA A 141 23.53 -18.19 -23.56
CA ALA A 141 22.12 -18.55 -23.53
C ALA A 141 21.52 -18.27 -22.15
N PRO A 142 20.37 -17.56 -22.05
CA PRO A 142 19.59 -17.54 -20.83
C PRO A 142 19.21 -18.95 -20.41
N ALA A 143 19.09 -19.16 -19.09
CA ALA A 143 18.82 -20.48 -18.55
C ALA A 143 18.04 -20.41 -17.23
N TYR A 144 17.26 -21.47 -16.98
CA TYR A 144 16.65 -21.78 -15.70
C TYR A 144 17.53 -22.77 -14.92
N ASP A 145 17.86 -22.45 -13.68
CA ASP A 145 18.55 -23.37 -12.76
C ASP A 145 17.58 -23.88 -11.69
N ALA A 146 17.24 -25.16 -11.79
CA ALA A 146 16.34 -25.82 -10.85
C ALA A 146 16.88 -25.94 -9.42
N LYS A 147 18.19 -25.78 -9.20
CA LYS A 147 18.78 -25.82 -7.84
C LYS A 147 18.58 -24.51 -7.09
N THR A 148 18.61 -23.40 -7.80
CA THR A 148 18.43 -22.05 -7.25
C THR A 148 17.04 -21.50 -7.49
N ASN A 149 16.22 -22.21 -8.27
CA ASN A 149 14.88 -21.81 -8.73
C ASN A 149 14.85 -20.46 -9.47
N ASN A 150 15.95 -20.13 -10.15
CA ASN A 150 16.14 -18.85 -10.80
C ASN A 150 16.36 -18.97 -12.30
N PHE A 151 15.77 -18.04 -13.05
CA PHE A 151 16.17 -17.69 -14.40
C PHE A 151 17.31 -16.68 -14.34
N THR A 152 18.32 -16.83 -15.21
CA THR A 152 19.43 -15.87 -15.34
C THR A 152 19.55 -15.37 -16.77
N PHE A 153 19.58 -14.05 -16.93
CA PHE A 153 19.78 -13.38 -18.22
C PHE A 153 20.98 -12.44 -18.11
N LYS A 154 22.07 -12.77 -18.81
CA LYS A 154 23.22 -11.88 -18.95
C LYS A 154 23.07 -11.08 -20.23
N VAL A 155 23.03 -9.77 -20.11
CA VAL A 155 22.82 -8.86 -21.23
C VAL A 155 24.06 -7.99 -21.39
N LYS A 156 24.73 -8.14 -22.52
CA LYS A 156 25.81 -7.25 -22.93
C LYS A 156 25.19 -6.02 -23.60
N VAL A 157 25.43 -4.85 -23.02
CA VAL A 157 24.98 -3.55 -23.51
C VAL A 157 26.17 -2.81 -24.08
N THR A 158 26.12 -2.46 -25.35
CA THR A 158 27.17 -1.70 -26.06
C THR A 158 26.67 -0.29 -26.35
N ASN A 159 27.41 0.74 -25.93
CA ASN A 159 27.15 2.12 -26.35
C ASN A 159 27.68 2.30 -27.78
N THR A 160 26.77 2.49 -28.73
CA THR A 160 27.06 2.64 -30.16
C THR A 160 27.10 4.10 -30.62
N SER A 161 26.99 5.05 -29.70
CA SER A 161 27.21 6.46 -30.01
C SER A 161 28.69 6.79 -30.12
N ASP A 162 29.00 7.84 -30.89
CA ASP A 162 30.38 8.29 -31.11
C ASP A 162 30.89 9.27 -30.04
N THR A 163 29.97 9.92 -29.32
CA THR A 163 30.29 11.15 -28.55
C THR A 163 30.00 11.05 -27.07
N TYR A 164 28.89 10.40 -26.67
CA TYR A 164 28.36 10.55 -25.32
C TYR A 164 28.58 9.29 -24.50
N THR A 165 29.24 9.45 -23.35
CA THR A 165 29.15 8.47 -22.26
C THR A 165 27.74 8.52 -21.68
N ALA A 166 27.14 7.35 -21.49
CA ALA A 166 25.79 7.25 -20.98
C ALA A 166 25.53 5.87 -20.34
N LYS A 167 24.47 5.81 -19.53
CA LYS A 167 23.90 4.58 -19.00
C LYS A 167 22.48 4.36 -19.51
N THR A 168 22.00 3.12 -19.50
CA THR A 168 20.62 2.77 -19.84
C THR A 168 20.12 1.66 -18.93
N PRO A 169 18.84 1.65 -18.56
CA PRO A 169 18.24 0.47 -17.94
C PRO A 169 18.11 -0.67 -18.95
N VAL A 170 18.09 -1.89 -18.42
CA VAL A 170 17.82 -3.16 -19.08
C VAL A 170 16.57 -3.73 -18.39
N MET A 171 15.44 -3.75 -19.09
CA MET A 171 14.13 -4.08 -18.52
C MET A 171 13.59 -5.37 -19.13
N LEU A 172 13.59 -6.44 -18.35
CA LEU A 172 13.10 -7.76 -18.75
C LEU A 172 11.62 -7.89 -18.46
N TYR A 173 10.86 -8.27 -19.48
CA TYR A 173 9.43 -8.51 -19.38
C TYR A 173 9.12 -9.98 -19.57
N VAL A 174 7.96 -10.41 -19.08
CA VAL A 174 7.45 -11.76 -19.25
C VAL A 174 6.00 -11.72 -19.75
N GLU A 175 5.74 -12.49 -20.80
CA GLU A 175 4.40 -12.93 -21.16
C GLU A 175 4.16 -14.30 -20.51
N GLN A 176 3.10 -14.37 -19.72
CA GLN A 176 2.69 -15.60 -19.03
C GLN A 176 1.65 -16.36 -19.87
N PRO A 177 1.60 -17.70 -19.76
CA PRO A 177 0.56 -18.48 -20.43
C PRO A 177 -0.81 -18.11 -19.86
N TYR A 178 -1.75 -17.76 -20.73
CA TYR A 178 -3.13 -17.44 -20.38
C TYR A 178 -4.08 -18.47 -20.97
N ASP A 179 -4.80 -19.17 -20.09
CA ASP A 179 -5.93 -20.03 -20.44
C ASP A 179 -7.18 -19.46 -19.80
N LYS A 180 -8.11 -18.95 -20.63
CA LYS A 180 -9.39 -18.40 -20.17
C LYS A 180 -10.23 -19.37 -19.34
N THR A 181 -10.00 -20.68 -19.46
CA THR A 181 -10.73 -21.70 -18.68
C THR A 181 -10.16 -21.88 -17.28
N GLU A 182 -8.94 -21.42 -17.02
CA GLU A 182 -8.34 -21.41 -15.67
C GLU A 182 -8.95 -20.32 -14.78
N GLY A 183 -9.51 -19.27 -15.38
CA GLY A 183 -10.21 -18.20 -14.67
C GLY A 183 -9.30 -17.26 -13.86
N ILE A 184 -7.98 -17.32 -14.11
CA ILE A 184 -6.97 -16.44 -13.51
C ILE A 184 -6.64 -15.35 -14.52
N GLU A 185 -6.86 -14.09 -14.15
CA GLU A 185 -6.57 -12.96 -15.02
C GLU A 185 -5.05 -12.81 -15.20
N LYS A 186 -4.60 -12.49 -16.42
CA LYS A 186 -3.17 -12.27 -16.73
C LYS A 186 -3.03 -11.20 -17.79
N SER A 187 -2.15 -10.23 -17.56
CA SER A 187 -1.80 -9.27 -18.59
C SER A 187 -0.91 -9.90 -19.67
N LYS A 188 -0.90 -9.29 -20.87
CA LYS A 188 -0.03 -9.68 -21.98
C LYS A 188 1.46 -9.54 -21.61
N VAL A 189 1.76 -8.56 -20.76
CA VAL A 189 3.11 -8.18 -20.37
C VAL A 189 3.14 -7.84 -18.89
N VAL A 190 4.21 -8.28 -18.22
CA VAL A 190 4.55 -7.92 -16.84
C VAL A 190 6.06 -7.65 -16.77
N LEU A 191 6.47 -6.59 -16.08
CA LEU A 191 7.88 -6.35 -15.75
C LEU A 191 8.38 -7.43 -14.79
N ALA A 192 9.37 -8.21 -15.23
CA ALA A 192 9.91 -9.34 -14.46
C ALA A 192 11.19 -8.97 -13.67
N GLN A 193 12.04 -8.13 -14.25
CA GLN A 193 13.27 -7.64 -13.61
C GLN A 193 13.80 -6.41 -14.33
N PHE A 194 14.50 -5.53 -13.63
CA PHE A 194 15.31 -4.49 -14.26
C PHE A 194 16.62 -4.25 -13.50
N GLU A 195 17.60 -3.78 -14.25
CA GLU A 195 18.88 -3.30 -13.75
C GLU A 195 19.34 -2.13 -14.60
N LYS A 196 20.28 -1.33 -14.08
CA LYS A 196 20.88 -0.23 -14.83
C LYS A 196 22.36 -0.45 -15.04
N THR A 197 22.84 -0.11 -16.23
CA THR A 197 24.29 -0.12 -16.48
C THR A 197 24.95 0.99 -15.66
N ALA A 198 26.23 0.80 -15.33
CA ALA A 198 27.11 1.95 -15.06
C ALA A 198 27.27 2.80 -16.34
N ASP A 199 28.01 3.89 -16.24
CA ASP A 199 28.38 4.70 -17.40
C ASP A 199 29.20 3.90 -18.41
N ILE A 200 28.75 3.91 -19.67
CA ILE A 200 29.40 3.22 -20.78
C ILE A 200 29.94 4.28 -21.74
N ALA A 201 31.26 4.34 -21.88
CA ALA A 201 31.89 5.23 -22.86
C ALA A 201 31.58 4.82 -24.32
N PRO A 202 31.66 5.74 -25.30
CA PRO A 202 31.52 5.44 -26.73
C PRO A 202 32.30 4.19 -27.17
N GLY A 203 31.60 3.26 -27.84
CA GLY A 203 32.17 2.00 -28.35
C GLY A 203 32.54 0.96 -27.27
N LYS A 204 32.24 1.21 -25.99
CA LYS A 204 32.45 0.25 -24.90
C LYS A 204 31.18 -0.54 -24.59
N SER A 205 31.35 -1.61 -23.82
CA SER A 205 30.24 -2.47 -23.38
C SER A 205 30.30 -2.73 -21.89
N ALA A 206 29.14 -2.97 -21.29
CA ALA A 206 28.98 -3.50 -19.94
C ALA A 206 28.09 -4.74 -19.99
N ILE A 207 28.25 -5.65 -19.03
CA ILE A 207 27.36 -6.80 -18.86
C ILE A 207 26.51 -6.55 -17.62
N VAL A 208 25.20 -6.69 -17.77
CA VAL A 208 24.20 -6.62 -16.71
C VAL A 208 23.59 -8.00 -16.54
N THR A 209 23.38 -8.44 -15.30
CA THR A 209 22.77 -9.75 -15.00
C THR A 209 21.42 -9.55 -14.34
N LEU A 210 20.37 -10.07 -14.96
CA LEU A 210 19.01 -10.09 -14.43
C LEU A 210 18.73 -11.49 -13.86
N THR A 211 18.23 -11.54 -12.64
CA THR A 211 17.82 -12.79 -11.98
C THR A 211 16.34 -12.72 -11.62
N VAL A 212 15.58 -13.75 -11.99
CA VAL A 212 14.14 -13.86 -11.72
C VAL A 212 13.88 -15.19 -11.02
N ASN A 213 13.31 -15.17 -9.82
CA ASN A 213 12.82 -16.38 -9.17
C ASN A 213 11.54 -16.86 -9.87
N ARG A 214 11.45 -18.15 -10.18
CA ARG A 214 10.32 -18.71 -10.93
C ARG A 214 8.99 -18.55 -10.19
N ASP A 215 8.98 -18.76 -8.89
CA ASP A 215 7.77 -18.78 -8.09
C ASP A 215 7.18 -17.37 -7.90
N GLU A 216 7.99 -16.33 -8.04
CA GLU A 216 7.55 -14.93 -8.05
C GLU A 216 6.78 -14.53 -9.32
N LEU A 217 6.70 -15.43 -10.31
CA LEU A 217 5.85 -15.27 -11.50
C LEU A 217 4.43 -15.81 -11.29
N ALA A 218 4.12 -16.39 -10.14
CA ALA A 218 2.80 -16.94 -9.87
C ALA A 218 1.72 -15.84 -9.85
N SER A 219 0.54 -16.15 -10.37
CA SER A 219 -0.67 -15.34 -10.20
C SER A 219 -1.51 -15.87 -9.05
N PHE A 220 -2.28 -15.03 -8.38
CA PHE A 220 -3.11 -15.46 -7.26
C PHE A 220 -4.50 -15.85 -7.74
N ASP A 221 -4.85 -17.14 -7.63
CA ASP A 221 -6.19 -17.63 -7.93
C ASP A 221 -7.06 -17.58 -6.68
N TYR A 222 -7.83 -16.50 -6.53
CA TYR A 222 -8.73 -16.33 -5.40
C TYR A 222 -10.05 -17.11 -5.53
N LYS A 223 -10.36 -17.65 -6.72
CA LYS A 223 -11.66 -18.30 -6.99
C LYS A 223 -11.59 -19.80 -6.78
N THR A 224 -10.65 -20.48 -7.44
CA THR A 224 -10.62 -21.94 -7.52
C THR A 224 -9.61 -22.52 -6.53
N GLU A 225 -8.33 -22.21 -6.70
CA GLU A 225 -7.27 -22.79 -5.87
C GLU A 225 -7.15 -22.10 -4.51
N LYS A 226 -7.54 -20.83 -4.40
CA LYS A 226 -7.35 -19.95 -3.22
C LYS A 226 -5.88 -19.90 -2.79
N ALA A 227 -5.00 -19.72 -3.76
CA ALA A 227 -3.55 -19.84 -3.62
C ALA A 227 -2.83 -19.18 -4.81
N TYR A 228 -1.51 -18.97 -4.68
CA TYR A 228 -0.67 -18.66 -5.84
C TYR A 228 -0.56 -19.87 -6.78
N VAL A 229 -0.56 -19.60 -8.09
CA VAL A 229 -0.53 -20.60 -9.16
C VAL A 229 0.44 -20.19 -10.26
N LEU A 230 1.33 -21.10 -10.64
CA LEU A 230 2.02 -21.05 -11.94
C LEU A 230 1.25 -21.89 -12.94
N SER A 231 0.56 -21.22 -13.87
CA SER A 231 -0.15 -21.85 -14.97
C SER A 231 0.81 -22.65 -15.84
N LYS A 232 0.35 -23.81 -16.32
CA LYS A 232 1.09 -24.61 -17.31
C LYS A 232 1.22 -23.83 -18.62
N GLY A 233 2.36 -23.94 -19.29
CA GLY A 233 2.54 -23.41 -20.63
C GLY A 233 3.87 -22.71 -20.83
N THR A 234 3.95 -21.91 -21.89
CA THR A 234 5.15 -21.18 -22.26
C THR A 234 5.16 -19.80 -21.61
N TYR A 235 6.23 -19.53 -20.86
CA TYR A 235 6.57 -18.20 -20.35
C TYR A 235 7.60 -17.61 -21.32
N LYS A 236 7.24 -16.51 -21.98
CA LYS A 236 8.11 -15.83 -22.94
C LYS A 236 8.72 -14.59 -22.32
N PHE A 237 10.02 -14.63 -22.09
CA PHE A 237 10.79 -13.49 -21.62
C PHE A 237 11.31 -12.69 -22.79
N TYR A 238 11.30 -11.37 -22.67
CA TYR A 238 11.84 -10.50 -23.71
C TYR A 238 12.35 -9.15 -23.19
N LEU A 239 13.25 -8.56 -23.98
CA LEU A 239 13.85 -7.24 -23.80
C LEU A 239 13.65 -6.47 -25.10
N ASP A 240 12.98 -5.32 -25.04
CA ASP A 240 12.92 -4.37 -26.15
C ASP A 240 13.88 -3.20 -25.87
N TYR A 241 14.85 -3.01 -26.75
CA TYR A 241 15.81 -1.91 -26.72
C TYR A 241 15.74 -1.03 -27.98
N GLY A 242 14.63 -1.10 -28.72
CA GLY A 242 14.34 -0.29 -29.91
C GLY A 242 14.13 1.19 -29.59
N LYS A 243 13.40 1.89 -30.47
CA LYS A 243 13.29 3.36 -30.48
C LYS A 243 12.97 3.98 -29.12
N TYR A 244 12.09 3.34 -28.34
CA TYR A 244 11.68 3.83 -27.03
C TYR A 244 12.28 3.03 -25.88
N GLY A 245 12.98 1.93 -26.18
CA GLY A 245 13.56 0.98 -25.21
C GLY A 245 12.58 0.53 -24.15
N SER A 246 11.33 0.28 -24.54
CA SER A 246 10.18 -0.02 -23.70
C SER A 246 9.38 -1.16 -24.32
N HIS A 247 8.62 -1.91 -23.51
CA HIS A 247 7.88 -3.12 -23.90
C HIS A 247 6.67 -2.92 -24.84
N CYS A 248 6.61 -1.84 -25.60
CA CYS A 248 5.43 -1.49 -26.39
C CYS A 248 5.11 -2.64 -27.37
N TRP A 249 4.09 -3.44 -27.07
CA TRP A 249 3.77 -4.66 -27.81
C TRP A 249 3.42 -4.36 -29.28
N ALA A 250 2.74 -3.23 -29.47
CA ALA A 250 2.34 -2.73 -30.78
C ALA A 250 3.54 -2.38 -31.69
N GLU A 251 4.71 -2.05 -31.12
CA GLU A 251 5.91 -1.66 -31.85
C GLU A 251 7.01 -2.74 -31.82
N THR A 252 6.94 -3.71 -30.89
CA THR A 252 7.91 -4.82 -30.76
C THR A 252 7.79 -5.84 -31.89
N ALA A 253 6.65 -5.91 -32.59
CA ALA A 253 6.42 -6.88 -33.67
C ALA A 253 7.27 -6.62 -34.94
N ASP A 254 7.91 -5.45 -35.06
CA ASP A 254 8.53 -4.98 -36.31
C ASP A 254 10.00 -4.52 -36.17
N SER A 255 10.80 -5.07 -35.22
CA SER A 255 12.22 -4.67 -35.13
C SER A 255 13.23 -5.78 -34.80
N ASP A 256 14.44 -5.65 -35.36
CA ASP A 256 15.65 -6.43 -35.03
C ASP A 256 16.18 -6.15 -33.59
N ASN A 257 15.48 -5.32 -32.80
CA ASN A 257 15.92 -4.84 -31.48
C ASN A 257 15.18 -5.50 -30.30
N VAL A 258 14.73 -6.74 -30.48
CA VAL A 258 14.08 -7.53 -29.43
C VAL A 258 14.90 -8.79 -29.14
N LEU A 259 15.27 -9.01 -27.89
CA LEU A 259 15.81 -10.28 -27.42
C LEU A 259 14.70 -11.08 -26.79
N SER A 260 14.60 -12.39 -27.07
CA SER A 260 13.59 -13.25 -26.45
C SER A 260 14.13 -14.62 -26.07
N TRP A 261 13.58 -15.18 -25.01
CA TRP A 261 13.84 -16.55 -24.57
C TRP A 261 12.58 -17.15 -23.93
N GLU A 262 12.35 -18.44 -24.16
CA GLU A 262 11.14 -19.12 -23.70
C GLU A 262 11.45 -20.23 -22.69
N TYR A 263 10.58 -20.35 -21.70
CA TYR A 263 10.57 -21.45 -20.75
C TYR A 263 9.21 -22.15 -20.79
N SER A 264 9.21 -23.46 -21.01
CA SER A 264 7.99 -24.27 -20.97
C SER A 264 7.84 -24.97 -19.62
N LEU A 265 6.79 -24.61 -18.88
CA LEU A 265 6.38 -25.33 -17.68
C LEU A 265 5.42 -26.46 -18.07
N GLY A 266 5.83 -27.71 -17.81
CA GLY A 266 5.09 -28.89 -18.26
C GLY A 266 3.76 -29.15 -17.53
N GLU A 267 3.64 -28.69 -16.29
CA GLU A 267 2.47 -28.91 -15.43
C GLU A 267 2.19 -27.69 -14.54
N LYS A 268 0.90 -27.48 -14.20
CA LYS A 268 0.48 -26.40 -13.30
C LYS A 268 1.06 -26.63 -11.90
N ILE A 269 1.61 -25.60 -11.28
CA ILE A 269 2.07 -25.63 -9.89
C ILE A 269 1.12 -24.78 -9.05
N VAL A 270 0.58 -25.37 -7.98
CA VAL A 270 -0.27 -24.69 -7.00
C VAL A 270 0.48 -24.59 -5.67
N PHE A 271 0.68 -23.38 -5.18
CA PHE A 271 1.41 -23.12 -3.94
C PHE A 271 0.45 -23.15 -2.74
N LYS A 272 0.16 -24.36 -2.24
CA LYS A 272 -0.83 -24.60 -1.19
C LYS A 272 -0.35 -25.65 -0.18
N GLY A 273 -0.77 -25.51 1.08
CA GLY A 273 -0.36 -26.39 2.17
C GLY A 273 1.15 -26.28 2.41
N ASP A 274 1.86 -27.41 2.37
CA ASP A 274 3.31 -27.44 2.58
C ASP A 274 4.11 -26.94 1.36
N LYS A 275 3.46 -26.77 0.20
CA LYS A 275 4.09 -26.26 -1.03
C LYS A 275 3.95 -24.74 -1.10
N LYS A 276 4.83 -24.00 -0.43
CA LYS A 276 4.87 -22.54 -0.49
C LYS A 276 5.79 -22.04 -1.60
N ARG A 277 5.65 -20.77 -2.02
CA ARG A 277 6.70 -20.11 -2.82
C ARG A 277 7.98 -20.02 -1.99
N ASP A 278 9.13 -20.01 -2.63
CA ASP A 278 10.43 -19.94 -1.92
C ASP A 278 10.51 -18.77 -0.94
N SER A 279 9.92 -17.63 -1.30
CA SER A 279 9.99 -16.38 -0.54
C SER A 279 8.97 -16.26 0.60
N ASP A 280 7.93 -17.10 0.65
CA ASP A 280 6.89 -17.05 1.68
C ASP A 280 7.31 -17.84 2.93
N LEU A 281 6.83 -17.49 4.12
CA LEU A 281 6.97 -18.32 5.32
C LEU A 281 5.98 -19.49 5.32
N ILE A 282 4.75 -19.23 4.91
CA ILE A 282 3.68 -20.22 4.73
C ILE A 282 2.98 -19.99 3.39
N SER A 283 2.31 -21.02 2.87
CA SER A 283 1.53 -20.86 1.64
C SER A 283 0.38 -19.87 1.85
N ALA A 284 0.28 -18.87 0.98
CA ALA A 284 -0.81 -17.91 1.00
C ALA A 284 -2.16 -18.60 0.74
N THR A 285 -3.20 -18.09 1.39
CA THR A 285 -4.60 -18.50 1.18
C THR A 285 -5.47 -17.27 1.01
N ASN A 286 -6.74 -17.41 0.65
CA ASN A 286 -7.64 -16.25 0.63
C ASN A 286 -7.73 -15.61 2.01
N GLN A 287 -7.50 -14.31 2.06
CA GLN A 287 -7.57 -13.49 3.27
C GLN A 287 -8.58 -12.35 3.15
N PHE A 288 -9.08 -12.09 1.93
CA PHE A 288 -10.02 -11.00 1.66
C PHE A 288 -11.33 -11.51 1.08
N ASP A 289 -11.80 -12.68 1.54
CA ASP A 289 -13.07 -13.27 1.11
C ASP A 289 -14.25 -12.29 1.28
N SER A 290 -14.24 -11.44 2.32
CA SER A 290 -15.27 -10.40 2.53
C SER A 290 -15.27 -9.27 1.51
N VAL A 291 -14.18 -9.13 0.76
CA VAL A 291 -14.06 -8.19 -0.36
C VAL A 291 -14.40 -8.90 -1.67
N ASN A 292 -13.95 -10.16 -1.81
CA ASN A 292 -14.19 -11.00 -2.99
C ASN A 292 -15.67 -11.29 -3.25
N ILE A 293 -16.53 -11.21 -2.22
CA ILE A 293 -18.00 -11.36 -2.37
C ILE A 293 -18.72 -10.06 -2.78
N GLY A 294 -18.04 -8.91 -2.71
CA GLY A 294 -18.65 -7.61 -3.00
C GLY A 294 -19.57 -7.06 -1.90
N ASP A 295 -20.23 -5.94 -2.22
CA ASP A 295 -21.16 -5.25 -1.32
C ASP A 295 -22.64 -5.51 -1.67
N GLY A 296 -22.90 -6.37 -2.65
CA GLY A 296 -24.23 -6.68 -3.18
C GLY A 296 -24.66 -5.76 -4.33
N ALA A 297 -24.25 -4.49 -4.34
CA ALA A 297 -24.42 -3.59 -5.48
C ALA A 297 -23.35 -3.84 -6.55
N TYR A 298 -22.12 -4.06 -6.09
CA TYR A 298 -20.98 -4.56 -6.80
C TYR A 298 -20.76 -6.04 -6.50
N LYS A 299 -20.57 -6.80 -7.56
CA LYS A 299 -20.42 -8.26 -7.62
C LYS A 299 -19.22 -8.58 -8.50
N PRO A 300 -18.04 -8.85 -7.91
CA PRO A 300 -16.80 -9.11 -8.65
C PRO A 300 -16.94 -10.15 -9.76
N GLU A 301 -17.82 -11.14 -9.58
CA GLU A 301 -18.04 -12.18 -10.59
C GLU A 301 -18.65 -11.68 -11.91
N THR A 302 -19.37 -10.55 -11.89
CA THR A 302 -20.01 -9.95 -13.06
C THR A 302 -19.49 -8.56 -13.41
N ASP A 303 -19.00 -7.82 -12.43
CA ASP A 303 -18.58 -6.43 -12.60
C ASP A 303 -17.10 -6.26 -12.91
N ASP A 304 -16.25 -7.23 -12.54
CA ASP A 304 -14.82 -7.14 -12.82
C ASP A 304 -14.55 -7.25 -14.33
N LEU A 305 -13.63 -6.41 -14.79
CA LEU A 305 -13.04 -6.48 -16.11
C LEU A 305 -12.31 -7.82 -16.28
N THR A 306 -12.67 -8.56 -17.33
CA THR A 306 -12.04 -9.85 -17.66
C THR A 306 -11.37 -9.79 -19.02
N ARG A 307 -10.19 -10.41 -19.16
CA ARG A 307 -9.52 -10.53 -20.46
C ARG A 307 -10.28 -11.42 -21.44
N ALA A 308 -11.14 -12.30 -20.94
CA ALA A 308 -11.99 -13.14 -21.78
C ALA A 308 -13.04 -12.34 -22.58
N ASP A 309 -13.47 -11.18 -22.07
CA ASP A 309 -14.45 -10.30 -22.73
C ASP A 309 -14.26 -8.83 -22.32
N PHE A 310 -13.11 -8.24 -22.65
CA PHE A 310 -12.84 -6.85 -22.26
C PHE A 310 -13.90 -5.86 -22.71
N ALA A 311 -14.40 -5.98 -23.95
CA ALA A 311 -15.39 -5.04 -24.47
C ALA A 311 -16.75 -5.18 -23.76
N GLY A 312 -17.13 -6.40 -23.36
CA GLY A 312 -18.38 -6.65 -22.62
C GLY A 312 -18.31 -6.27 -21.14
N THR A 313 -17.13 -6.35 -20.53
CA THR A 313 -16.93 -6.06 -19.08
C THR A 313 -16.29 -4.70 -18.80
N PHE A 314 -16.04 -3.86 -19.81
CA PHE A 314 -15.49 -2.52 -19.60
C PHE A 314 -16.56 -1.59 -18.98
N PRO A 315 -16.23 -0.82 -17.93
CA PRO A 315 -17.18 0.14 -17.34
C PRO A 315 -17.59 1.21 -18.36
N LYS A 316 -18.88 1.36 -18.67
CA LYS A 316 -19.29 2.21 -19.80
C LYS A 316 -19.41 3.70 -19.44
N SER A 317 -19.68 4.02 -18.17
CA SER A 317 -19.83 5.39 -17.72
C SER A 317 -19.72 5.57 -16.19
N TYR A 318 -19.40 6.80 -15.77
CA TYR A 318 -19.42 7.21 -14.36
C TYR A 318 -20.81 7.04 -13.71
N ALA A 319 -21.87 7.20 -14.51
CA ALA A 319 -23.25 7.06 -14.06
C ALA A 319 -23.60 5.60 -13.68
N GLU A 320 -23.03 4.62 -14.38
CA GLU A 320 -23.17 3.20 -14.02
C GLU A 320 -22.49 2.91 -12.68
N SER A 321 -21.27 3.42 -12.46
CA SER A 321 -20.57 3.24 -11.19
C SER A 321 -21.27 3.94 -10.02
N ILE A 322 -21.85 5.13 -10.23
CA ILE A 322 -22.70 5.81 -9.23
C ILE A 322 -23.96 5.00 -8.90
N ALA A 323 -24.54 4.30 -9.88
CA ALA A 323 -25.77 3.54 -9.66
C ALA A 323 -25.56 2.34 -8.72
N LYS A 324 -24.32 1.89 -8.50
CA LYS A 324 -23.95 0.81 -7.56
C LYS A 324 -23.83 1.33 -6.11
N ASN A 325 -24.78 2.14 -5.67
CA ASN A 325 -24.70 2.86 -4.40
C ASN A 325 -25.58 2.31 -3.27
N VAL A 326 -26.32 1.22 -3.46
CA VAL A 326 -27.14 0.61 -2.40
C VAL A 326 -26.55 -0.73 -2.00
N PRO A 327 -25.66 -0.79 -1.00
CA PRO A 327 -25.06 -2.04 -0.57
C PRO A 327 -26.10 -2.93 0.12
N ASP A 328 -25.84 -4.23 0.21
CA ASP A 328 -26.75 -5.18 0.83
C ASP A 328 -26.90 -4.97 2.35
N ALA A 329 -27.94 -5.58 2.92
CA ALA A 329 -28.25 -5.42 4.34
C ALA A 329 -27.12 -5.90 5.27
N ALA A 330 -26.32 -6.89 4.84
CA ALA A 330 -25.21 -7.41 5.63
C ALA A 330 -24.07 -6.38 5.70
N THR A 331 -23.69 -5.81 4.56
CA THR A 331 -22.70 -4.74 4.43
C THR A 331 -23.12 -3.49 5.19
N GLN A 332 -24.38 -3.05 5.04
CA GLN A 332 -24.92 -1.93 5.80
C GLN A 332 -24.86 -2.16 7.31
N LYS A 333 -25.19 -3.38 7.75
CA LYS A 333 -25.11 -3.76 9.17
C LYS A 333 -23.66 -3.72 9.67
N ARG A 334 -22.71 -4.22 8.89
CA ARG A 334 -21.27 -4.22 9.23
C ARG A 334 -20.72 -2.80 9.37
N ILE A 335 -21.03 -1.91 8.43
CA ILE A 335 -20.62 -0.49 8.49
C ILE A 335 -21.03 0.17 9.82
N ASN A 336 -22.16 -0.24 10.40
CA ASN A 336 -22.75 0.36 11.59
C ASN A 336 -22.63 -0.50 12.85
N ASP A 337 -21.92 -1.64 12.80
CA ASP A 337 -21.82 -2.55 13.94
C ASP A 337 -20.98 -1.95 15.08
N SER A 338 -20.92 -2.65 16.21
CA SER A 338 -20.23 -2.17 17.42
C SER A 338 -18.70 -2.16 17.31
N VAL A 339 -18.14 -2.68 16.21
CA VAL A 339 -16.71 -2.65 15.91
C VAL A 339 -16.44 -1.90 14.61
N ASP A 340 -17.43 -1.11 14.16
CA ASP A 340 -17.37 -0.25 12.99
C ASP A 340 -16.85 -0.97 11.73
N GLY A 341 -17.27 -2.23 11.55
CA GLY A 341 -16.95 -3.05 10.38
C GLY A 341 -15.56 -3.69 10.40
N ALA A 342 -14.81 -3.56 11.50
CA ALA A 342 -13.48 -4.16 11.68
C ALA A 342 -13.48 -5.66 11.32
N VAL A 343 -12.42 -6.11 10.65
CA VAL A 343 -12.23 -7.51 10.25
C VAL A 343 -11.19 -8.10 11.19
N LEU A 344 -11.62 -8.91 12.16
CA LEU A 344 -10.78 -9.42 13.26
C LEU A 344 -10.72 -10.95 13.21
N GLU A 345 -9.87 -11.60 14.02
CA GLU A 345 -9.79 -13.06 14.04
C GLU A 345 -11.16 -13.73 14.21
N GLY A 346 -11.37 -14.82 13.47
CA GLY A 346 -12.62 -15.58 13.47
C GLY A 346 -13.76 -14.95 12.68
N TYR A 347 -13.56 -13.82 11.99
CA TYR A 347 -14.57 -13.28 11.07
C TYR A 347 -14.76 -14.22 9.86
N ASP A 348 -16.03 -14.54 9.58
CA ASP A 348 -16.46 -15.35 8.44
C ASP A 348 -17.24 -14.47 7.46
N ALA A 349 -16.65 -14.29 6.28
CA ALA A 349 -17.20 -13.50 5.19
C ALA A 349 -18.52 -14.06 4.64
N THR A 350 -18.73 -15.38 4.68
CA THR A 350 -19.93 -16.01 4.10
C THR A 350 -21.17 -15.79 4.95
N THR A 351 -20.98 -15.74 6.27
CA THR A 351 -22.06 -15.52 7.23
C THR A 351 -22.13 -14.08 7.74
N TYR A 352 -21.12 -13.24 7.40
CA TYR A 352 -20.92 -11.88 7.89
C TYR A 352 -20.93 -11.81 9.43
N LYS A 353 -20.36 -12.83 10.08
CA LYS A 353 -20.36 -12.99 11.54
C LYS A 353 -18.99 -13.43 12.03
N TYR A 354 -18.75 -13.25 13.32
CA TYR A 354 -17.65 -13.96 13.97
C TYR A 354 -18.08 -15.40 14.22
N THR A 355 -17.16 -16.33 14.02
CA THR A 355 -17.38 -17.76 14.21
C THR A 355 -16.19 -18.39 14.94
N GLY A 356 -16.37 -19.64 15.40
CA GLY A 356 -15.29 -20.40 16.02
C GLY A 356 -14.95 -19.97 17.45
N GLU A 357 -13.67 -20.10 17.82
CA GLU A 357 -13.20 -19.83 19.18
C GLU A 357 -13.34 -18.36 19.59
N PHE A 358 -13.38 -17.46 18.61
CA PHE A 358 -13.51 -16.03 18.77
C PHE A 358 -14.97 -15.53 18.71
N ALA A 359 -15.96 -16.44 18.75
CA ALA A 359 -17.37 -16.05 18.73
C ALA A 359 -18.25 -16.77 19.76
N ASP A 360 -19.24 -16.06 20.31
CA ASP A 360 -20.29 -16.66 21.15
C ASP A 360 -21.31 -17.45 20.30
N SER A 361 -22.28 -18.10 20.96
CA SER A 361 -23.33 -18.87 20.27
C SER A 361 -24.24 -18.00 19.36
N ASN A 362 -24.18 -16.69 19.50
CA ASN A 362 -24.95 -15.72 18.71
C ASN A 362 -24.12 -15.13 17.56
N GLY A 363 -22.83 -15.48 17.46
CA GLY A 363 -21.90 -14.97 16.45
C GLY A 363 -21.32 -13.59 16.77
N ASN A 364 -21.41 -13.14 18.02
CA ASN A 364 -20.71 -11.94 18.47
C ASN A 364 -19.27 -12.27 18.81
N TYR A 365 -18.36 -11.31 18.60
CA TYR A 365 -16.96 -11.49 18.99
C TYR A 365 -16.84 -11.78 20.50
N LYS A 366 -16.00 -12.76 20.86
CA LYS A 366 -15.60 -13.06 22.23
C LYS A 366 -14.10 -13.31 22.31
N ASP A 367 -13.48 -12.95 23.43
CA ASP A 367 -12.13 -13.38 23.76
C ASP A 367 -12.08 -14.91 23.85
N PRO A 368 -11.07 -15.56 23.23
CA PRO A 368 -10.88 -16.99 23.34
C PRO A 368 -10.44 -17.32 24.77
N ASP A 369 -11.20 -18.17 25.44
CA ASP A 369 -10.87 -18.64 26.78
C ASP A 369 -9.55 -19.44 26.78
N GLY A 370 -8.74 -19.30 27.83
CA GLY A 370 -7.48 -20.02 28.01
C GLY A 370 -6.20 -19.34 27.52
N LYS A 371 -6.28 -18.13 26.93
CA LYS A 371 -5.07 -17.31 26.65
C LYS A 371 -4.57 -16.64 27.94
N THR A 372 -3.32 -16.89 28.29
CA THR A 372 -2.68 -16.34 29.50
C THR A 372 -1.74 -15.19 29.13
N ALA A 373 -2.09 -13.96 29.53
CA ALA A 373 -1.20 -12.81 29.44
C ALA A 373 -0.07 -12.88 30.48
N LEU A 374 1.04 -12.19 30.20
CA LEU A 374 2.09 -11.97 31.18
C LEU A 374 1.54 -11.11 32.32
N GLU A 375 1.88 -11.46 33.56
CA GLU A 375 1.57 -10.61 34.71
C GLU A 375 2.40 -9.32 34.64
N THR A 376 1.72 -8.17 34.69
CA THR A 376 2.33 -6.83 34.55
C THR A 376 2.92 -6.30 35.85
N GLY A 377 3.91 -5.41 35.76
CA GLY A 377 4.50 -4.72 36.91
C GLY A 377 5.46 -5.55 37.75
N LYS A 378 6.05 -6.61 37.19
CA LYS A 378 7.12 -7.38 37.85
C LYS A 378 8.40 -6.57 37.96
N ASP A 379 9.21 -6.79 38.99
CA ASP A 379 10.58 -6.27 39.03
C ASP A 379 11.55 -7.36 38.56
N ASN A 380 11.90 -7.30 37.27
CA ASN A 380 12.83 -8.25 36.65
C ASN A 380 14.25 -7.66 36.51
N GLY A 381 14.46 -6.40 36.93
CA GLY A 381 15.75 -5.70 36.85
C GLY A 381 16.29 -5.51 35.44
N LEU A 382 15.45 -5.61 34.39
CA LEU A 382 15.87 -5.49 32.99
C LEU A 382 15.66 -4.08 32.44
N THR A 383 16.47 -3.69 31.49
CA THR A 383 16.33 -2.45 30.71
C THR A 383 16.31 -2.74 29.22
N ILE A 384 15.97 -1.74 28.40
CA ILE A 384 16.02 -1.86 26.93
C ILE A 384 17.43 -2.22 26.42
N ALA A 385 18.48 -1.82 27.15
CA ALA A 385 19.86 -2.16 26.82
C ALA A 385 20.15 -3.67 26.97
N ASP A 386 19.48 -4.35 27.90
CA ASP A 386 19.71 -5.77 28.17
C ASP A 386 19.15 -6.71 27.09
N VAL A 387 18.28 -6.19 26.21
CA VAL A 387 17.65 -6.89 25.09
C VAL A 387 18.14 -6.42 23.71
N THR A 388 18.97 -5.37 23.68
CA THR A 388 19.56 -4.86 22.43
C THR A 388 20.40 -5.94 21.77
N GLY A 389 20.15 -6.22 20.48
CA GLY A 389 20.85 -7.25 19.70
C GLY A 389 20.43 -8.69 20.01
N LEU A 390 19.44 -8.91 20.89
CA LEU A 390 18.86 -10.24 21.11
C LEU A 390 17.79 -10.54 20.05
N GLY A 391 17.69 -11.80 19.63
CA GLY A 391 16.66 -12.24 18.69
C GLY A 391 15.25 -12.11 19.30
N TYR A 392 14.23 -12.03 18.44
CA TYR A 392 12.83 -11.80 18.84
C TYR A 392 12.29 -12.81 19.87
N ASN A 393 12.75 -14.07 19.77
CA ASN A 393 12.31 -15.18 20.62
C ASN A 393 13.14 -15.36 21.90
N ASP A 394 14.05 -14.44 22.22
CA ASP A 394 14.81 -14.50 23.48
C ASP A 394 13.88 -14.32 24.69
N GLU A 395 14.07 -15.16 25.73
CA GLU A 395 13.23 -15.16 26.93
C GLU A 395 13.26 -13.85 27.73
N LYS A 396 14.29 -13.02 27.55
CA LYS A 396 14.38 -11.72 28.21
C LYS A 396 13.34 -10.73 27.72
N TRP A 397 12.84 -10.89 26.49
CA TRP A 397 11.77 -10.02 25.99
C TRP A 397 10.52 -10.12 26.87
N ASP A 398 10.06 -11.32 27.17
CA ASP A 398 8.85 -11.52 27.97
C ASP A 398 9.04 -11.01 29.41
N LYS A 399 10.26 -11.16 29.97
CA LYS A 399 10.63 -10.57 31.27
C LYS A 399 10.60 -9.04 31.24
N LEU A 400 11.10 -8.42 30.17
CA LEU A 400 11.05 -6.96 29.99
C LEU A 400 9.61 -6.46 29.85
N ILE A 401 8.78 -7.14 29.05
CA ILE A 401 7.37 -6.81 28.88
C ILE A 401 6.59 -6.93 30.20
N ALA A 402 6.80 -8.02 30.95
CA ALA A 402 6.16 -8.24 32.24
C ALA A 402 6.53 -7.17 33.29
N GLN A 403 7.65 -6.45 33.12
CA GLN A 403 8.06 -5.37 34.02
C GLN A 403 7.27 -4.08 33.84
N MET A 404 6.67 -3.88 32.65
CA MET A 404 5.82 -2.73 32.38
C MET A 404 4.46 -2.86 33.09
N SER A 405 3.96 -1.73 33.62
CA SER A 405 2.59 -1.63 34.11
C SER A 405 1.59 -1.50 32.94
N ALA A 406 0.30 -1.68 33.20
CA ALA A 406 -0.74 -1.39 32.20
C ALA A 406 -0.68 0.06 31.68
N ALA A 407 -0.29 1.02 32.54
CA ALA A 407 -0.10 2.41 32.15
C ALA A 407 1.13 2.60 31.23
N ASP A 408 2.23 1.88 31.49
CA ASP A 408 3.41 1.89 30.61
C ASP A 408 3.06 1.31 29.24
N LEU A 409 2.37 0.17 29.19
CA LEU A 409 1.93 -0.46 27.94
C LEU A 409 1.00 0.46 27.13
N THR A 410 0.01 1.05 27.80
CA THR A 410 -0.92 2.00 27.15
C THR A 410 -0.17 3.22 26.61
N ARG A 411 0.78 3.76 27.37
CA ARG A 411 1.61 4.88 26.92
C ARG A 411 2.46 4.52 25.73
N LEU A 412 3.10 3.34 25.75
CA LEU A 412 4.02 2.87 24.71
C LEU A 412 3.34 2.78 23.35
N ILE A 413 2.13 2.21 23.31
CA ILE A 413 1.32 2.05 22.09
C ILE A 413 0.64 3.38 21.70
N GLY A 414 0.15 4.10 22.70
CA GLY A 414 -0.85 5.15 22.53
C GLY A 414 -0.34 6.57 22.33
N PHE A 415 0.94 6.83 22.56
CA PHE A 415 1.54 8.17 22.52
C PHE A 415 2.63 8.23 21.45
N CYS A 416 2.26 7.96 20.19
CA CYS A 416 3.23 7.75 19.11
C CYS A 416 3.27 8.83 18.02
N GLY A 417 2.54 9.95 18.16
CA GLY A 417 2.57 11.06 17.19
C GLY A 417 3.33 12.28 17.73
N TRP A 418 4.36 12.83 17.09
CA TRP A 418 5.32 12.26 16.14
C TRP A 418 6.52 11.75 16.95
N SER A 419 6.35 10.66 17.68
CA SER A 419 7.33 10.28 18.71
C SER A 419 7.30 8.79 19.07
N ASN A 420 8.34 8.34 19.74
CA ASN A 420 8.37 7.07 20.44
C ASN A 420 8.54 7.36 21.94
N PRO A 421 7.55 7.07 22.79
CA PRO A 421 7.51 7.61 24.16
C PRO A 421 8.58 7.00 25.06
N SER A 422 9.06 7.78 26.03
CA SER A 422 9.91 7.24 27.10
C SER A 422 9.12 6.32 28.03
N ILE A 423 9.72 5.19 28.43
CA ILE A 423 9.16 4.27 29.43
C ILE A 423 10.20 4.06 30.53
N ARG A 424 9.95 4.68 31.69
CA ARG A 424 10.91 4.74 32.80
C ARG A 424 11.19 3.36 33.41
N SER A 425 10.15 2.53 33.53
CA SER A 425 10.26 1.20 34.15
C SER A 425 11.26 0.28 33.44
N ILE A 426 11.52 0.48 32.14
CA ILE A 426 12.47 -0.31 31.35
C ILE A 426 13.67 0.50 30.86
N GLY A 427 13.89 1.70 31.41
CA GLY A 427 15.01 2.57 31.00
C GLY A 427 14.97 2.99 29.54
N LYS A 428 13.79 3.06 28.92
CA LYS A 428 13.62 3.45 27.52
C LYS A 428 13.53 4.96 27.39
N ASN A 429 14.42 5.56 26.60
CA ASN A 429 14.38 6.98 26.25
C ASN A 429 13.28 7.30 25.23
N ALA A 430 12.90 8.58 25.19
CA ALA A 430 12.06 9.10 24.11
C ALA A 430 12.87 9.22 22.82
N ALA A 431 12.22 9.02 21.68
CA ALA A 431 12.80 9.25 20.36
C ALA A 431 11.77 9.93 19.44
N ILE A 432 12.23 10.43 18.29
CA ILE A 432 11.39 11.15 17.33
C ILE A 432 11.29 10.33 16.05
N ASP A 433 10.05 10.23 15.57
CA ASP A 433 9.74 9.72 14.25
C ASP A 433 9.18 10.89 13.43
N MET A 434 9.52 11.02 12.14
CA MET A 434 9.16 12.21 11.35
C MET A 434 8.79 11.89 9.90
N ASP A 435 7.93 12.71 9.29
CA ASP A 435 7.78 12.75 7.84
C ASP A 435 9.07 13.29 7.16
N GLY A 436 9.36 13.00 5.89
CA GLY A 436 8.54 12.24 4.95
C GLY A 436 9.34 11.71 3.77
N CYS A 437 8.66 11.46 2.65
CA CYS A 437 9.23 10.78 1.49
C CYS A 437 10.27 11.62 0.74
N HIS A 438 10.28 12.95 0.90
CA HIS A 438 11.13 13.84 0.11
C HIS A 438 11.98 14.77 0.98
N GLY A 439 12.30 14.34 2.19
CA GLY A 439 13.07 15.11 3.18
C GLY A 439 12.36 15.18 4.54
N LEU A 440 13.11 15.56 5.58
CA LEU A 440 12.54 15.78 6.91
C LEU A 440 11.63 17.01 6.87
N HIS A 441 10.38 16.84 7.28
CA HIS A 441 9.41 17.94 7.26
C HIS A 441 9.34 18.68 8.59
N ASP A 442 9.50 19.99 8.56
CA ASP A 442 9.28 20.85 9.72
C ASP A 442 7.80 21.19 9.92
N LEU A 443 7.03 20.26 10.47
CA LEU A 443 5.69 20.59 11.01
C LEU A 443 5.76 21.11 12.46
N VAL A 444 6.75 20.67 13.24
CA VAL A 444 6.75 20.81 14.70
C VAL A 444 8.17 20.94 15.32
N THR A 445 9.23 21.03 14.52
CA THR A 445 10.59 20.67 14.98
C THR A 445 11.66 21.73 14.78
N GLY A 446 11.46 22.70 13.88
CA GLY A 446 12.41 23.76 13.55
C GLY A 446 13.64 23.29 12.77
N ILE A 447 13.58 22.12 12.12
CA ILE A 447 14.71 21.55 11.38
C ILE A 447 14.77 22.14 9.96
N ASP A 448 15.93 22.68 9.59
CA ASP A 448 16.29 22.92 8.18
C ASP A 448 16.90 21.64 7.59
N ALA A 449 16.18 20.99 6.67
CA ALA A 449 16.59 19.74 6.02
C ALA A 449 16.58 19.83 4.49
N ASN A 450 17.21 18.86 3.83
CA ASN A 450 17.26 18.77 2.38
C ASN A 450 15.91 18.34 1.80
N CYS A 451 15.50 18.98 0.69
CA CYS A 451 14.40 18.51 -0.14
C CYS A 451 14.94 17.60 -1.24
N TYR A 452 14.52 16.35 -1.24
CA TYR A 452 14.94 15.34 -2.20
C TYR A 452 13.98 15.24 -3.38
N ALA A 453 14.41 14.53 -4.43
CA ALA A 453 13.58 14.26 -5.59
C ALA A 453 12.33 13.44 -5.21
N THR A 454 11.24 13.71 -5.91
CA THR A 454 9.99 13.00 -5.68
C THR A 454 10.07 11.54 -6.14
N THR A 455 9.18 10.72 -5.60
CA THR A 455 9.19 9.27 -5.81
C THR A 455 9.01 8.86 -7.29
N PRO A 456 8.18 9.54 -8.11
CA PRO A 456 8.13 9.28 -9.55
C PRO A 456 9.46 9.58 -10.26
N ILE A 457 10.20 10.61 -9.83
CA ILE A 457 11.53 10.92 -10.40
C ILE A 457 12.54 9.84 -9.99
N THR A 458 12.53 9.41 -8.72
CA THR A 458 13.36 8.31 -8.23
C THR A 458 13.06 7.04 -9.01
N SER A 459 11.78 6.71 -9.24
CA SER A 459 11.35 5.57 -10.06
C SER A 459 11.82 5.70 -11.50
N ALA A 460 11.70 6.89 -12.09
CA ALA A 460 12.13 7.14 -13.46
C ALA A 460 13.64 6.89 -13.67
N THR A 461 14.43 6.79 -12.61
CA THR A 461 15.83 6.38 -12.73
C THR A 461 16.00 4.91 -13.11
N PHE A 462 15.09 4.00 -12.73
CA PHE A 462 15.29 2.54 -12.85
C PHE A 462 16.65 2.08 -12.29
N ASP A 463 17.16 2.75 -11.24
CA ASP A 463 18.51 2.60 -10.72
C ASP A 463 18.47 2.30 -9.21
N LYS A 464 18.51 1.02 -8.86
CA LYS A 464 18.39 0.55 -7.47
C LYS A 464 19.57 0.99 -6.61
N ASP A 465 20.76 1.07 -7.21
CA ASP A 465 21.96 1.50 -6.51
C ASP A 465 21.87 2.99 -6.16
N LEU A 466 21.39 3.82 -7.11
CA LEU A 466 21.15 5.25 -6.84
C LEU A 466 20.04 5.46 -5.82
N ALA A 467 18.98 4.64 -5.86
CA ALA A 467 17.91 4.68 -4.86
C ALA A 467 18.44 4.33 -3.45
N PHE A 468 19.33 3.34 -3.34
CA PHE A 468 20.02 3.01 -2.09
C PHE A 468 20.91 4.16 -1.60
N GLU A 469 21.71 4.78 -2.50
CA GLU A 469 22.58 5.91 -2.16
C GLU A 469 21.78 7.13 -1.66
N PHE A 470 20.65 7.42 -2.33
CA PHE A 470 19.69 8.41 -1.86
C PHE A 470 19.21 8.09 -0.45
N GLY A 471 18.74 6.87 -0.21
CA GLY A 471 18.30 6.43 1.12
C GLY A 471 19.39 6.53 2.18
N ALA A 472 20.62 6.13 1.86
CA ALA A 472 21.75 6.19 2.79
C ALA A 472 22.11 7.64 3.16
N THR A 473 22.08 8.55 2.18
CA THR A 473 22.31 9.99 2.41
C THR A 473 21.23 10.58 3.29
N TYR A 474 19.96 10.23 3.01
CA TYR A 474 18.84 10.69 3.81
C TYR A 474 18.88 10.10 5.24
N GLY A 475 19.29 8.84 5.39
CA GLY A 475 19.52 8.23 6.71
C GLY A 475 20.60 8.94 7.53
N ASP A 476 21.67 9.42 6.91
CA ASP A 476 22.69 10.24 7.59
C ASP A 476 22.10 11.56 8.09
N GLU A 477 21.23 12.21 7.30
CA GLU A 477 20.51 13.42 7.72
C GLU A 477 19.55 13.16 8.89
N CYS A 478 18.81 12.05 8.87
CA CYS A 478 17.96 11.64 9.99
C CYS A 478 18.76 11.49 11.29
N VAL A 479 19.88 10.76 11.25
CA VAL A 479 20.75 10.56 12.42
C VAL A 479 21.33 11.90 12.90
N ALA A 480 21.78 12.75 11.99
CA ALA A 480 22.33 14.07 12.33
C ALA A 480 21.30 14.98 13.03
N ASN A 481 20.01 14.79 12.74
CA ASN A 481 18.91 15.55 13.33
C ASN A 481 18.24 14.85 14.52
N GLY A 482 18.76 13.71 14.98
CA GLY A 482 18.18 12.99 16.12
C GLY A 482 16.81 12.34 15.84
N VAL A 483 16.56 11.98 14.57
CA VAL A 483 15.36 11.27 14.11
C VAL A 483 15.66 9.76 14.06
N SER A 484 14.87 8.97 14.78
CA SER A 484 15.03 7.52 14.87
C SER A 484 14.16 6.73 13.90
N GLY A 485 13.10 7.35 13.39
CA GLY A 485 12.17 6.74 12.47
C GLY A 485 11.62 7.72 11.44
N MET A 486 11.30 7.22 10.26
CA MET A 486 10.83 8.04 9.14
C MET A 486 9.50 7.50 8.59
N TYR A 487 8.49 8.36 8.49
CA TYR A 487 7.18 8.04 7.95
C TYR A 487 7.18 8.11 6.41
N GLY A 488 7.52 6.99 5.79
CA GLY A 488 7.70 6.81 4.36
C GLY A 488 8.47 5.51 4.09
N PHE A 489 8.79 5.16 2.85
CA PHE A 489 8.30 5.80 1.63
C PHE A 489 6.86 5.44 1.35
N SER A 490 6.16 6.34 0.66
CA SER A 490 4.82 6.09 0.17
C SER A 490 4.87 5.25 -1.12
N MET A 491 4.07 4.20 -1.19
CA MET A 491 4.17 3.14 -2.21
C MET A 491 2.81 2.52 -2.53
N ASN A 492 1.75 3.33 -2.40
CA ASN A 492 0.48 3.09 -3.07
C ASN A 492 0.65 3.18 -4.59
N MET A 493 -0.36 2.79 -5.36
CA MET A 493 -0.26 2.63 -6.81
C MET A 493 -0.67 3.91 -7.54
N HIS A 494 -0.04 4.21 -8.67
CA HIS A 494 -0.58 5.17 -9.65
C HIS A 494 -1.78 4.55 -10.40
N ARG A 495 -2.85 4.20 -9.68
CA ARG A 495 -4.07 3.60 -10.25
C ARG A 495 -4.77 4.54 -11.24
N SER A 496 -4.74 5.83 -10.91
CA SER A 496 -5.35 6.91 -11.69
C SER A 496 -4.42 8.12 -11.69
N PRO A 497 -4.32 8.84 -12.82
CA PRO A 497 -3.55 10.08 -12.92
C PRO A 497 -4.14 11.22 -12.06
N PHE A 498 -5.36 11.05 -11.54
CA PHE A 498 -6.01 12.00 -10.64
C PHE A 498 -5.74 11.72 -9.15
N GLY A 499 -4.88 10.74 -8.83
CA GLY A 499 -4.42 10.48 -7.46
C GLY A 499 -3.66 11.67 -6.89
N GLY A 500 -4.26 12.39 -5.93
CA GLY A 500 -3.71 13.64 -5.38
C GLY A 500 -2.33 13.51 -4.70
N ARG A 501 -1.92 12.29 -4.33
CA ARG A 501 -0.61 11.97 -3.75
C ARG A 501 0.28 11.11 -4.65
N ALA A 502 -0.06 10.97 -5.94
CA ALA A 502 0.80 10.24 -6.88
C ALA A 502 2.25 10.80 -6.92
N PHE A 503 2.45 12.10 -6.63
CA PHE A 503 3.80 12.67 -6.56
C PHE A 503 4.72 12.02 -5.49
N GLU A 504 4.17 11.33 -4.50
CA GLU A 504 4.96 10.61 -3.48
C GLU A 504 4.94 9.09 -3.65
N TYR A 505 4.27 8.56 -4.68
CA TYR A 505 4.24 7.13 -5.02
C TYR A 505 5.19 6.81 -6.18
N TYR A 506 5.51 5.53 -6.37
CA TYR A 506 6.57 5.14 -7.31
C TYR A 506 6.07 4.98 -8.75
N SER A 507 5.02 4.18 -8.96
CA SER A 507 4.68 3.68 -10.29
C SER A 507 3.28 3.03 -10.32
N GLU A 508 2.73 2.86 -11.52
CA GLU A 508 1.62 1.94 -11.82
C GLU A 508 2.00 0.46 -11.74
N ASP A 509 3.29 0.12 -11.61
CA ASP A 509 3.78 -1.25 -11.49
C ASP A 509 4.22 -1.62 -10.06
N GLY A 510 3.55 -2.63 -9.48
CA GLY A 510 3.80 -3.04 -8.08
C GLY A 510 5.20 -3.63 -7.85
N PHE A 511 5.79 -4.29 -8.86
CA PHE A 511 7.16 -4.81 -8.76
C PHE A 511 8.20 -3.69 -8.79
N MET A 512 8.08 -2.75 -9.73
CA MET A 512 8.88 -1.53 -9.83
C MET A 512 8.81 -0.73 -8.53
N ALA A 513 7.60 -0.44 -8.06
CA ALA A 513 7.38 0.32 -6.84
C ALA A 513 8.04 -0.35 -5.62
N GLY A 514 7.78 -1.65 -5.41
CA GLY A 514 8.41 -2.39 -4.32
C GLY A 514 9.93 -2.45 -4.40
N THR A 515 10.46 -2.69 -5.59
CA THR A 515 11.91 -2.82 -5.81
C THR A 515 12.65 -1.51 -5.52
N MET A 516 12.12 -0.39 -6.02
CA MET A 516 12.71 0.92 -5.77
C MET A 516 12.53 1.34 -4.30
N ALA A 517 11.35 1.08 -3.71
CA ALA A 517 11.10 1.35 -2.29
C ALA A 517 12.02 0.54 -1.38
N ALA A 518 12.26 -0.74 -1.68
CA ALA A 518 13.15 -1.60 -0.91
C ALA A 518 14.61 -1.10 -0.95
N ALA A 519 15.06 -0.57 -2.09
CA ALA A 519 16.39 0.02 -2.21
C ALA A 519 16.54 1.28 -1.35
N VAL A 520 15.62 2.25 -1.44
CA VAL A 520 15.68 3.47 -0.61
C VAL A 520 15.55 3.14 0.88
N THR A 521 14.60 2.27 1.22
CA THR A 521 14.40 1.77 2.60
C THR A 521 15.68 1.13 3.14
N SER A 522 16.34 0.29 2.34
CA SER A 522 17.63 -0.32 2.70
C SER A 522 18.71 0.70 2.98
N GLY A 523 18.78 1.76 2.15
CA GLY A 523 19.72 2.87 2.36
C GLY A 523 19.53 3.52 3.72
N ILE A 524 18.30 3.90 4.07
CA ILE A 524 17.99 4.54 5.37
C ILE A 524 18.25 3.58 6.54
N GLN A 525 17.78 2.34 6.43
CA GLN A 525 17.94 1.32 7.46
C GLN A 525 19.40 0.90 7.66
N SER A 526 20.28 1.12 6.69
CA SER A 526 21.73 0.94 6.84
C SER A 526 22.37 1.90 7.85
N LYS A 527 21.68 3.01 8.15
CA LYS A 527 22.05 3.99 9.19
C LYS A 527 21.35 3.73 10.52
N GLY A 528 20.58 2.65 10.60
CA GLY A 528 19.80 2.27 11.77
C GLY A 528 18.51 3.06 11.95
N VAL A 529 18.05 3.85 10.97
CA VAL A 529 16.78 4.58 11.07
C VAL A 529 15.63 3.66 10.67
N ALA A 530 14.58 3.59 11.49
CA ALA A 530 13.38 2.82 11.16
C ALA A 530 12.58 3.50 10.05
N VAL A 531 11.91 2.74 9.20
CA VAL A 531 11.18 3.22 8.02
C VAL A 531 9.76 2.66 8.07
N TYR A 532 8.76 3.53 8.08
CA TYR A 532 7.35 3.15 8.07
C TYR A 532 6.77 3.29 6.66
N SER A 533 6.94 2.26 5.84
CA SER A 533 6.41 2.26 4.46
C SER A 533 4.89 2.44 4.47
N LYS A 534 4.37 3.31 3.59
CA LYS A 534 2.99 3.81 3.69
C LYS A 534 2.28 3.95 2.33
N HIS A 535 0.97 4.12 2.28
CA HIS A 535 0.01 3.82 3.33
C HIS A 535 -0.51 2.41 3.08
N TYR A 536 -0.35 1.54 4.06
CA TYR A 536 -0.68 0.14 4.00
C TYR A 536 -2.18 -0.05 4.33
N ALA A 537 -3.08 -0.20 3.37
CA ALA A 537 -2.87 -0.38 1.92
C ALA A 537 -4.02 0.23 1.10
N VAL A 538 -3.90 0.22 -0.23
CA VAL A 538 -4.98 0.59 -1.17
C VAL A 538 -5.52 2.03 -0.97
N ASN A 539 -4.64 2.94 -0.53
CA ASN A 539 -4.94 4.36 -0.37
C ASN A 539 -4.58 5.13 -1.65
N ASP A 540 -5.24 4.81 -2.77
CA ASP A 540 -4.87 5.36 -4.09
C ASP A 540 -5.69 6.61 -4.48
N GLN A 541 -6.59 7.07 -3.61
CA GLN A 541 -7.40 8.28 -3.79
C GLN A 541 -7.46 9.12 -2.51
N GLU A 542 -7.28 10.43 -2.65
CA GLU A 542 -7.30 11.38 -1.53
C GLU A 542 -8.70 11.83 -1.13
N THR A 543 -9.60 11.99 -2.11
CA THR A 543 -10.96 12.45 -1.87
C THR A 543 -11.67 11.45 -0.96
N ASN A 544 -12.10 11.94 0.21
CA ASN A 544 -12.82 11.20 1.24
C ASN A 544 -12.08 9.97 1.81
N ARG A 545 -10.74 9.93 1.73
CA ARG A 545 -9.93 8.76 2.12
C ARG A 545 -10.28 8.15 3.48
N SER A 546 -10.62 8.96 4.50
CA SER A 546 -11.01 8.49 5.85
C SER A 546 -12.40 7.83 5.93
N THR A 547 -13.15 7.81 4.83
CA THR A 547 -14.48 7.19 4.72
C THR A 547 -14.65 6.34 3.47
N LEU A 548 -13.59 6.16 2.69
CA LEU A 548 -13.64 5.46 1.42
C LEU A 548 -13.54 3.95 1.65
N ARG A 549 -14.55 3.21 1.18
CA ARG A 549 -14.58 1.75 1.17
C ARG A 549 -14.19 1.25 -0.21
N THR A 550 -13.01 0.65 -0.30
CA THR A 550 -12.48 0.12 -1.54
C THR A 550 -12.78 -1.37 -1.64
N TRP A 551 -13.39 -1.77 -2.76
CA TRP A 551 -13.61 -3.18 -3.09
C TRP A 551 -12.72 -3.57 -4.25
N ALA A 552 -11.97 -4.65 -4.10
CA ALA A 552 -11.03 -5.15 -5.10
C ALA A 552 -10.89 -6.67 -4.98
N SER A 553 -10.61 -7.34 -6.09
CA SER A 553 -10.29 -8.77 -6.06
C SER A 553 -9.00 -9.02 -5.27
N GLU A 554 -8.92 -10.14 -4.56
CA GLU A 554 -7.70 -10.51 -3.85
C GLU A 554 -6.52 -10.74 -4.80
N GLN A 555 -6.79 -11.14 -6.04
CA GLN A 555 -5.77 -11.18 -7.09
C GLN A 555 -5.16 -9.81 -7.33
N ALA A 556 -5.98 -8.78 -7.59
CA ALA A 556 -5.49 -7.43 -7.81
C ALA A 556 -4.76 -6.88 -6.58
N MET A 557 -5.29 -7.11 -5.38
CA MET A 557 -4.63 -6.71 -4.13
C MET A 557 -3.24 -7.33 -4.01
N ARG A 558 -3.09 -8.65 -4.20
CA ARG A 558 -1.80 -9.35 -4.03
C ARG A 558 -0.80 -9.06 -5.14
N GLU A 559 -1.25 -8.95 -6.38
CA GLU A 559 -0.37 -8.77 -7.53
C GLU A 559 0.03 -7.30 -7.79
N LEU A 560 -0.76 -6.33 -7.31
CA LEU A 560 -0.52 -4.90 -7.53
C LEU A 560 -0.33 -4.13 -6.22
N TYR A 561 -1.38 -4.00 -5.41
CA TYR A 561 -1.44 -2.99 -4.34
C TYR A 561 -0.66 -3.37 -3.08
N LEU A 562 -0.55 -4.67 -2.79
CA LEU A 562 0.18 -5.23 -1.66
C LEU A 562 1.59 -5.69 -2.06
N ARG A 563 1.82 -5.85 -3.37
CA ARG A 563 3.10 -6.31 -3.92
C ARG A 563 4.29 -5.44 -3.50
N PRO A 564 4.21 -4.09 -3.49
CA PRO A 564 5.30 -3.27 -2.99
C PRO A 564 5.65 -3.56 -1.53
N PHE A 565 4.64 -3.74 -0.68
CA PHE A 565 4.80 -4.01 0.76
C PHE A 565 5.42 -5.39 0.99
N GLU A 566 4.95 -6.41 0.25
CA GLU A 566 5.56 -7.74 0.27
C GLU A 566 7.05 -7.70 -0.11
N ILE A 567 7.40 -6.98 -1.20
CA ILE A 567 8.78 -6.87 -1.66
C ILE A 567 9.65 -6.18 -0.60
N VAL A 568 9.19 -5.08 -0.01
CA VAL A 568 9.92 -4.38 1.05
C VAL A 568 10.12 -5.27 2.27
N THR A 569 9.10 -6.00 2.71
CA THR A 569 9.22 -6.98 3.81
C THR A 569 10.30 -8.02 3.52
N LYS A 570 10.36 -8.55 2.29
CA LYS A 570 11.22 -9.70 1.98
C LYS A 570 12.64 -9.31 1.56
N THR A 571 12.82 -8.13 0.98
CA THR A 571 14.06 -7.79 0.25
C THR A 571 14.80 -6.58 0.80
N ALA A 572 14.15 -5.72 1.59
CA ALA A 572 14.87 -4.62 2.22
C ALA A 572 15.88 -5.13 3.26
N THR A 573 16.95 -4.39 3.45
CA THR A 573 18.06 -4.75 4.34
C THR A 573 18.21 -3.73 5.46
N THR A 574 18.82 -4.14 6.57
CA THR A 574 19.03 -3.29 7.76
C THR A 574 20.48 -3.40 8.23
N SER A 575 20.95 -2.44 9.03
CA SER A 575 22.24 -2.56 9.73
C SER A 575 22.21 -3.55 10.91
N SER A 576 21.03 -4.02 11.32
CA SER A 576 20.85 -4.95 12.43
C SER A 576 21.20 -6.38 12.01
N LYS A 577 21.67 -7.17 12.98
CA LYS A 577 21.94 -8.61 12.80
C LYS A 577 20.73 -9.49 13.08
N VAL A 578 19.69 -8.92 13.68
CA VAL A 578 18.50 -9.65 14.14
C VAL A 578 17.21 -9.15 13.51
N LEU A 579 17.24 -8.01 12.80
CA LEU A 579 16.13 -7.55 11.96
C LEU A 579 16.46 -7.78 10.50
N SER A 580 15.47 -8.23 9.75
CA SER A 580 15.52 -8.32 8.30
C SER A 580 14.29 -7.67 7.68
N GLY A 581 14.37 -7.27 6.40
CA GLY A 581 13.24 -6.65 5.72
C GLY A 581 12.99 -5.19 6.08
N GLY A 582 11.78 -4.74 5.77
CA GLY A 582 11.26 -3.46 6.20
C GLY A 582 11.01 -3.42 7.72
N THR A 583 11.31 -2.29 8.35
CA THR A 583 11.22 -2.12 9.81
C THR A 583 9.87 -1.61 10.30
N GLY A 584 9.02 -1.10 9.41
CA GLY A 584 7.71 -0.58 9.79
C GLY A 584 6.73 -0.42 8.63
N PHE A 585 5.44 -0.40 8.98
CA PHE A 585 4.36 0.05 8.10
C PHE A 585 3.54 1.13 8.77
N MET A 586 3.03 2.07 7.97
CA MET A 586 1.97 2.98 8.38
C MET A 586 0.69 2.64 7.61
N THR A 587 -0.42 2.46 8.32
CA THR A 587 -1.68 2.04 7.67
C THR A 587 -2.30 3.16 6.84
N GLY A 588 -3.20 2.82 5.92
CA GLY A 588 -4.10 3.78 5.28
C GLY A 588 -5.20 4.27 6.22
N MET A 589 -5.76 5.45 5.90
CA MET A 589 -6.98 5.99 6.54
C MET A 589 -8.26 5.37 5.95
N ASN A 590 -8.14 4.63 4.85
CA ASN A 590 -9.24 4.05 4.10
C ASN A 590 -9.69 2.69 4.64
N PHE A 591 -10.76 2.19 4.05
CA PHE A 591 -11.33 0.88 4.32
C PHE A 591 -11.11 -0.04 3.11
N ILE A 592 -10.85 -1.32 3.40
CA ILE A 592 -10.85 -2.41 2.42
C ILE A 592 -12.10 -3.26 2.70
N GLY A 593 -13.07 -3.23 1.79
CA GLY A 593 -14.44 -3.64 2.06
C GLY A 593 -15.00 -2.84 3.26
N THR A 594 -15.52 -3.53 4.27
CA THR A 594 -16.01 -2.88 5.49
C THR A 594 -14.94 -2.59 6.53
N GLY A 595 -13.73 -3.16 6.40
CA GLY A 595 -12.70 -3.13 7.44
C GLY A 595 -11.74 -1.95 7.26
N HIS A 596 -11.61 -1.11 8.29
CA HIS A 596 -10.60 -0.05 8.32
C HIS A 596 -9.18 -0.63 8.22
N CYS A 597 -8.26 -0.03 7.47
CA CYS A 597 -6.90 -0.56 7.29
C CYS A 597 -6.17 -0.78 8.63
N SER A 598 -6.38 0.08 9.63
CA SER A 598 -5.81 -0.10 10.97
C SER A 598 -6.51 -1.15 11.85
N ALA A 599 -7.66 -1.69 11.44
CA ALA A 599 -8.44 -2.71 12.17
C ALA A 599 -8.83 -3.89 11.26
N ASN A 600 -7.87 -4.39 10.48
CA ASN A 600 -8.04 -5.47 9.52
C ASN A 600 -6.97 -6.56 9.75
N TYR A 601 -7.35 -7.66 10.39
CA TYR A 601 -6.47 -8.75 10.80
C TYR A 601 -5.76 -9.46 9.63
N PRO A 602 -6.44 -9.79 8.51
CA PRO A 602 -5.78 -10.16 7.27
C PRO A 602 -4.61 -9.24 6.90
N LEU A 603 -4.86 -7.92 6.92
CA LEU A 603 -3.90 -6.92 6.49
C LEU A 603 -2.74 -6.78 7.50
N LEU A 604 -3.01 -6.74 8.80
CA LEU A 604 -2.01 -6.37 9.82
C LEU A 604 -1.28 -7.55 10.46
N THR A 605 -1.86 -8.76 10.41
CA THR A 605 -1.26 -9.96 10.99
C THR A 605 -0.99 -11.02 9.92
N VAL A 606 -2.01 -11.44 9.17
CA VAL A 606 -1.86 -12.65 8.34
C VAL A 606 -0.85 -12.43 7.22
N LEU A 607 -1.05 -11.41 6.38
CA LEU A 607 -0.16 -11.15 5.26
C LEU A 607 1.27 -10.82 5.72
N PRO A 608 1.52 -9.73 6.48
CA PRO A 608 2.87 -9.29 6.73
C PRO A 608 3.60 -10.25 7.67
N ARG A 609 2.99 -10.69 8.77
CA ARG A 609 3.70 -11.47 9.80
C ARG A 609 3.69 -12.96 9.49
N ASN A 610 2.53 -13.53 9.13
CA ASN A 610 2.42 -14.97 8.95
C ASN A 610 2.88 -15.43 7.56
N GLU A 611 2.47 -14.74 6.50
CA GLU A 611 2.82 -15.11 5.11
C GLU A 611 4.21 -14.60 4.71
N TRP A 612 4.53 -13.33 4.99
CA TRP A 612 5.76 -12.69 4.46
C TRP A 612 6.94 -12.66 5.44
N GLY A 613 6.71 -12.83 6.74
CA GLY A 613 7.76 -12.84 7.77
C GLY A 613 8.22 -11.48 8.26
N PHE A 614 7.31 -10.50 8.29
CA PHE A 614 7.55 -9.17 8.84
C PHE A 614 7.74 -9.20 10.36
N GLU A 615 8.91 -8.75 10.82
CA GLU A 615 9.27 -8.58 12.23
C GLU A 615 9.24 -7.10 12.68
N GLY A 616 8.79 -6.20 11.79
CA GLY A 616 8.70 -4.78 12.05
C GLY A 616 7.48 -4.38 12.89
N ARG A 617 7.27 -3.07 12.99
CA ARG A 617 6.16 -2.46 13.75
C ARG A 617 5.18 -1.70 12.87
N ILE A 618 3.90 -1.79 13.19
CA ILE A 618 2.82 -1.15 12.43
C ILE A 618 2.25 0.01 13.23
N VAL A 619 2.25 1.19 12.62
CA VAL A 619 1.65 2.41 13.16
C VAL A 619 0.40 2.79 12.35
N THR A 620 -0.60 3.38 13.00
CA THR A 620 -1.71 3.99 12.25
C THR A 620 -1.25 5.20 11.45
N ASP A 621 -2.05 5.66 10.48
CA ASP A 621 -1.91 7.04 10.00
C ASP A 621 -2.28 8.04 11.13
N ALA A 622 -2.06 9.33 10.89
CA ALA A 622 -2.34 10.43 11.79
C ALA A 622 -3.86 10.69 11.93
N GLU A 623 -4.57 9.72 12.50
CA GLU A 623 -6.02 9.75 12.70
C GLU A 623 -6.41 9.25 14.10
N ALA A 624 -7.56 9.72 14.59
CA ALA A 624 -7.98 9.52 15.98
C ALA A 624 -9.38 8.91 16.13
N PHE A 625 -9.89 8.21 15.09
CA PHE A 625 -11.28 7.74 15.06
C PHE A 625 -11.47 6.23 15.01
N THR A 626 -10.42 5.43 14.80
CA THR A 626 -10.54 3.97 14.84
C THR A 626 -10.45 3.47 16.29
N SER A 627 -11.24 2.44 16.61
CA SER A 627 -11.14 1.69 17.86
C SER A 627 -9.68 1.24 18.09
N VAL A 628 -9.05 1.78 19.14
CA VAL A 628 -7.68 1.42 19.55
C VAL A 628 -7.64 -0.07 19.87
N SER A 629 -8.68 -0.54 20.52
CA SER A 629 -8.86 -1.93 20.91
C SER A 629 -9.00 -2.86 19.70
N ALA A 630 -9.80 -2.52 18.69
CA ALA A 630 -9.88 -3.31 17.45
C ALA A 630 -8.56 -3.28 16.67
N ALA A 631 -7.90 -2.13 16.61
CA ALA A 631 -6.65 -1.97 15.88
C ALA A 631 -5.50 -2.82 16.47
N VAL A 632 -5.32 -2.79 17.79
CA VAL A 632 -4.30 -3.64 18.46
C VAL A 632 -4.61 -5.12 18.28
N ARG A 633 -5.88 -5.53 18.30
CA ARG A 633 -6.23 -6.93 18.03
C ARG A 633 -5.95 -7.36 16.59
N ALA A 634 -6.21 -6.48 15.63
CA ALA A 634 -5.87 -6.74 14.23
C ALA A 634 -4.36 -6.88 14.01
N GLY A 635 -3.53 -6.20 14.80
CA GLY A 635 -2.07 -6.28 14.76
C GLY A 635 -1.34 -4.93 14.68
N ALA A 636 -2.03 -3.81 14.90
CA ALA A 636 -1.41 -2.49 15.02
C ALA A 636 -0.61 -2.39 16.32
N ASP A 637 0.60 -1.85 16.25
CA ASP A 637 1.51 -1.74 17.40
C ASP A 637 1.53 -0.34 18.00
N MET A 638 1.18 0.69 17.21
CA MET A 638 1.32 2.10 17.57
C MET A 638 0.14 2.93 17.03
N MET A 639 -0.36 3.86 17.85
CA MET A 639 -1.36 4.85 17.46
C MET A 639 -0.69 6.21 17.23
N LEU A 640 -0.71 6.73 16.00
CA LEU A 640 -0.06 8.00 15.64
C LEU A 640 -0.88 9.20 16.10
N VAL A 641 -0.85 9.46 17.41
CA VAL A 641 -1.49 10.62 18.02
C VAL A 641 -0.58 11.27 19.08
N PRO A 642 -0.63 12.61 19.24
CA PRO A 642 0.21 13.35 20.19
C PRO A 642 -0.38 13.44 21.60
N PHE A 643 -1.37 12.61 21.92
CA PHE A 643 -2.05 12.60 23.21
C PHE A 643 -2.26 11.16 23.69
N ALA A 644 -2.46 10.98 25.00
CA ALA A 644 -2.72 9.67 25.56
C ALA A 644 -4.07 9.15 25.05
N VAL A 645 -4.07 7.96 24.46
CA VAL A 645 -5.31 7.23 24.14
C VAL A 645 -5.73 6.34 25.30
N SER A 646 -7.03 6.05 25.33
CA SER A 646 -7.60 4.99 26.15
C SER A 646 -8.07 3.85 25.25
N PHE A 647 -7.90 2.62 25.72
CA PHE A 647 -8.55 1.47 25.10
C PHE A 647 -10.06 1.54 25.29
N ASP A 648 -10.78 1.51 24.18
CA ASP A 648 -12.23 1.51 24.13
C ASP A 648 -12.82 0.14 24.46
N SER A 649 -14.11 0.10 24.83
CA SER A 649 -14.78 -1.14 25.18
C SER A 649 -15.36 -1.79 23.93
N VAL A 650 -14.66 -2.80 23.44
CA VAL A 650 -15.14 -3.67 22.37
C VAL A 650 -15.76 -4.92 22.99
N GLN A 651 -16.90 -5.36 22.45
CA GLN A 651 -17.57 -6.57 22.92
C GLN A 651 -16.59 -7.74 22.98
N GLY A 652 -16.60 -8.43 24.11
CA GLY A 652 -15.82 -9.63 24.31
C GLY A 652 -14.34 -9.39 24.55
N MET A 653 -13.86 -8.15 24.70
CA MET A 653 -12.45 -7.82 24.91
C MET A 653 -12.19 -7.29 26.33
N ASP A 654 -11.15 -7.80 26.98
CA ASP A 654 -10.59 -7.22 28.20
C ASP A 654 -9.12 -6.79 28.02
N ASN A 655 -8.87 -5.48 27.98
CA ASN A 655 -7.53 -4.93 27.78
C ASN A 655 -6.64 -5.00 29.04
N THR A 656 -7.14 -5.55 30.15
CA THR A 656 -6.44 -5.65 31.43
C THR A 656 -6.04 -7.08 31.80
N LYS A 657 -6.52 -8.10 31.07
CA LYS A 657 -6.19 -9.51 31.29
C LYS A 657 -6.44 -10.37 30.05
N GLY A 658 -6.10 -11.65 30.10
CA GLY A 658 -6.48 -12.62 29.07
C GLY A 658 -5.96 -12.25 27.67
N TYR A 659 -6.80 -12.43 26.66
CA TYR A 659 -6.42 -12.24 25.26
C TYR A 659 -6.18 -10.76 24.89
N GLY A 660 -7.02 -9.82 25.35
CA GLY A 660 -6.83 -8.40 25.06
C GLY A 660 -5.49 -7.86 25.60
N LEU A 661 -5.15 -8.15 26.86
CA LEU A 661 -3.83 -7.79 27.40
C LEU A 661 -2.67 -8.51 26.66
N ASN A 662 -2.86 -9.76 26.23
CA ASN A 662 -1.85 -10.47 25.45
C ASN A 662 -1.54 -9.77 24.12
N LYS A 663 -2.54 -9.24 23.42
CA LYS A 663 -2.35 -8.45 22.19
C LYS A 663 -1.64 -7.12 22.43
N ILE A 664 -1.95 -6.44 23.53
CA ILE A 664 -1.22 -5.23 23.97
C ILE A 664 0.27 -5.55 24.24
N GLN A 665 0.55 -6.69 24.88
CA GLN A 665 1.91 -7.13 25.16
C GLN A 665 2.67 -7.54 23.89
N GLU A 666 1.99 -8.17 22.93
CA GLU A 666 2.51 -8.48 21.60
C GLU A 666 2.90 -7.20 20.84
N ALA A 667 1.99 -6.22 20.79
CA ALA A 667 2.25 -4.90 20.21
C ALA A 667 3.46 -4.19 20.83
N ALA A 668 3.53 -4.18 22.17
CA ALA A 668 4.67 -3.62 22.89
C ALA A 668 5.99 -4.32 22.53
N LYS A 669 5.97 -5.65 22.37
CA LYS A 669 7.16 -6.42 21.97
C LYS A 669 7.61 -6.07 20.55
N HIS A 670 6.72 -5.99 19.57
CA HIS A 670 7.06 -5.57 18.21
C HIS A 670 7.72 -4.18 18.19
N GLN A 671 7.08 -3.21 18.87
CA GLN A 671 7.58 -1.84 18.91
C GLN A 671 8.97 -1.75 19.56
N LEU A 672 9.17 -2.44 20.68
CA LEU A 672 10.44 -2.44 21.41
C LEU A 672 11.52 -3.25 20.69
N PHE A 673 11.17 -4.32 19.98
CA PHE A 673 12.12 -5.10 19.20
C PHE A 673 12.76 -4.25 18.09
N VAL A 674 11.94 -3.50 17.36
CA VAL A 674 12.45 -2.54 16.37
C VAL A 674 13.25 -1.44 17.06
N PHE A 675 12.73 -0.83 18.13
CA PHE A 675 13.40 0.26 18.85
C PHE A 675 14.79 -0.13 19.37
N ALA A 676 14.91 -1.31 19.99
CA ALA A 676 16.15 -1.81 20.58
C ALA A 676 17.21 -2.17 19.53
N ASN A 677 16.80 -2.45 18.30
CA ASN A 677 17.68 -2.90 17.22
C ASN A 677 17.84 -1.86 16.10
N THR A 678 17.42 -0.63 16.38
CA THR A 678 17.59 0.55 15.51
C THR A 678 18.25 1.67 16.31
N SER A 679 18.50 2.80 15.64
CA SER A 679 19.05 4.02 16.21
C SER A 679 18.22 4.59 17.37
N GLY A 680 16.94 4.20 17.51
CA GLY A 680 16.10 4.59 18.64
C GLY A 680 16.71 4.27 20.01
N ALA A 681 17.47 3.18 20.14
CA ALA A 681 18.15 2.83 21.39
C ALA A 681 19.36 3.70 21.75
N HIS A 682 19.88 4.49 20.79
CA HIS A 682 21.18 5.14 20.89
C HIS A 682 21.18 6.64 20.54
N ILE A 683 20.17 7.11 19.82
CA ILE A 683 19.99 8.53 19.51
C ILE A 683 19.33 9.22 20.69
N GLU A 684 19.98 10.26 21.20
CA GLU A 684 19.34 11.24 22.08
C GLU A 684 18.70 12.34 21.23
N SER A 685 17.38 12.38 21.19
CA SER A 685 16.69 13.48 20.54
C SER A 685 16.70 14.71 21.46
N ASN A 686 17.44 15.74 21.06
CA ASN A 686 17.40 17.06 21.72
C ASN A 686 16.17 17.89 21.32
N MET A 687 15.27 17.30 20.54
CA MET A 687 14.08 17.95 20.00
C MET A 687 12.96 17.88 21.05
N GLY A 688 12.82 18.94 21.85
CA GLY A 688 11.80 19.00 22.88
C GLY A 688 10.44 19.42 22.34
N MET A 689 9.40 18.60 22.40
CA MET A 689 8.02 19.03 22.05
C MET A 689 7.42 20.08 23.02
N GLY A 690 8.19 20.57 24.01
CA GLY A 690 7.73 21.50 25.04
C GLY A 690 7.21 22.83 24.49
N TRP A 691 7.73 23.28 23.34
CA TRP A 691 7.26 24.50 22.68
C TRP A 691 5.94 24.32 21.90
N VAL A 692 5.52 23.09 21.58
CA VAL A 692 4.21 22.81 20.95
C VAL A 692 3.08 22.78 22.00
N ALA A 693 3.39 22.34 23.23
CA ALA A 693 2.42 22.36 24.33
C ALA A 693 1.96 23.79 24.68
N ILE A 694 2.82 24.78 24.53
CA ILE A 694 2.54 26.18 24.91
C ILE A 694 1.45 26.82 24.03
N PRO A 695 1.54 26.83 22.68
CA PRO A 695 0.47 27.32 21.80
C PRO A 695 -0.85 26.57 21.97
N VAL A 696 -0.81 25.25 22.17
CA VAL A 696 -2.02 24.44 22.38
C VAL A 696 -2.70 24.81 23.69
N ILE A 697 -1.94 24.88 24.80
CA ILE A 697 -2.45 25.32 26.10
C ILE A 697 -2.99 26.76 26.02
N LEU A 698 -2.27 27.66 25.35
CA LEU A 698 -2.71 29.04 25.15
C LEU A 698 -4.02 29.10 24.34
N SER A 699 -4.16 28.28 23.31
CA SER A 699 -5.37 28.20 22.49
C SER A 699 -6.58 27.69 23.29
N VAL A 700 -6.37 26.68 24.14
CA VAL A 700 -7.41 26.18 25.07
C VAL A 700 -7.80 27.25 26.08
N ILE A 701 -6.84 27.96 26.67
CA ILE A 701 -7.10 29.06 27.61
C ILE A 701 -7.87 30.19 26.92
N LEU A 702 -7.50 30.55 25.70
CA LEU A 702 -8.18 31.60 24.92
C LEU A 702 -9.61 31.18 24.56
N ALA A 703 -9.83 29.93 24.15
CA ALA A 703 -11.15 29.40 23.87
C ALA A 703 -12.04 29.36 25.13
N ALA A 704 -11.51 28.88 26.26
CA ALA A 704 -12.21 28.90 27.54
C ALA A 704 -12.50 30.33 28.00
N GLY A 705 -11.57 31.26 27.80
CA GLY A 705 -11.75 32.68 28.06
C GLY A 705 -12.86 33.30 27.21
N ALA A 706 -12.94 32.96 25.93
CA ALA A 706 -13.99 33.41 25.02
C ALA A 706 -15.37 32.87 25.44
N VAL A 707 -15.46 31.59 25.83
CA VAL A 707 -16.70 30.98 26.35
C VAL A 707 -17.14 31.68 27.64
N CYS A 708 -16.23 31.91 28.58
CA CYS A 708 -16.52 32.66 29.81
C CYS A 708 -16.99 34.09 29.51
N ALA A 709 -16.37 34.79 28.56
CA ALA A 709 -16.78 36.13 28.14
C ALA A 709 -18.18 36.13 27.52
N ILE A 710 -18.50 35.16 26.66
CA ILE A 710 -19.84 34.98 26.09
C ILE A 710 -20.87 34.74 27.19
N ILE A 711 -20.59 33.82 28.13
CA ILE A 711 -21.46 33.55 29.28
C ILE A 711 -21.67 34.85 30.10
N TRP A 712 -20.62 35.62 30.34
CA TRP A 712 -20.69 36.86 31.12
C TRP A 712 -21.44 37.99 30.40
N MET A 713 -21.39 38.04 29.06
CA MET A 713 -22.15 39.00 28.25
C MET A 713 -23.63 38.60 28.11
N VAL A 714 -23.92 37.30 28.09
CA VAL A 714 -25.27 36.76 27.87
C VAL A 714 -26.08 36.69 29.18
N ILE A 715 -25.46 36.37 30.32
CA ILE A 715 -26.15 36.28 31.63
C ILE A 715 -26.94 37.56 32.00
N PRO A 716 -26.40 38.79 31.85
CA PRO A 716 -27.14 40.01 32.16
C PRO A 716 -28.38 40.21 31.28
N ALA A 717 -28.34 39.75 30.03
CA ALA A 717 -29.44 39.86 29.08
C ALA A 717 -30.63 38.95 29.43
N PHE A 718 -30.38 37.83 30.12
CA PHE A 718 -31.41 36.87 30.53
C PHE A 718 -31.87 37.03 31.98
N PHE A 719 -31.06 37.58 32.88
CA PHE A 719 -31.34 37.56 34.33
C PHE A 719 -31.53 38.93 35.02
N PHE A 720 -31.38 40.06 34.32
CA PHE A 720 -31.69 41.39 34.88
C PHE A 720 -32.73 42.16 34.05
N LYS A 721 -33.98 41.67 34.03
CA LYS A 721 -35.13 42.59 33.96
C LYS A 721 -35.43 43.08 35.37
N LYS A 722 -34.93 44.28 35.72
CA LYS A 722 -35.44 45.02 36.88
C LYS A 722 -36.94 45.20 36.69
N LYS A 723 -37.73 44.68 37.64
CA LYS A 723 -39.10 45.13 37.89
C LYS A 723 -39.03 46.59 38.33
N ASP A 724 -39.80 47.44 37.66
CA ASP A 724 -40.30 48.68 38.25
C ASP A 724 -41.24 48.37 39.43
#